data_AF-A0A7C6EZP8-F1
#
_entry.id   AF-A0A7C6EZP8-F1
#
_cell.length_a   1.000
_cell.length_b   1.000
_cell.length_c   1.000
_cell.angle_alpha   90.00
_cell.angle_beta   90.00
_cell.angle_gamma   90.00
#
_symmetry.space_group_name_H-M   'P 1'
#
loop_
_entity.id
_entity.type
_entity.pdbx_description
1 polymer ?
#
loop_
_entity_poly.entity_id
_entity_poly.type
_entity_poly.pdbx_seq_one_letter_code
_entity_poly.pdbx_strand_id
1 'polypeptide(L)'
;MNRWAVGPPTVVERQPHWDIVQQVWGFVDFTGEVAYSTNRFVSLAAGLNRWDDLTSSWVPARAEFVRAKSGHFLCSETQYKVIVGADLSEVPAVDFLTPDGVRLRSRIVGVALIGGGSGESVMLGEAKSCAAEWAAAGEIVFGDAFDGLRADVRYKVELDRFEQEVVLREQVPEELVRGFGMDPANARLAVITEFFDPPEPQIDRLDLNGGVDLTFGSMKMALGRAFALDGEGCGVAGETPFDSVCVEKSWEKLDGRQCLVEWVELKAIAPWLEKLPLPGETRLEKMKSGTRRVALNAGSSGEATRSQRQETREPSRESSRRALASSEFVMGPEAEPWRAGSVVAQKAEPGVAIDYTLLVTATNFTFKADTTYYVHNSVTLSGTNTTIEGGTVVKFTNGATASILIYFSPVSCSSGPYRPAIFTAKDDDTVGETIPGSSGNPLTNYYYANMGLAVFGSGNRLHDLRIAHARYGLLFYDYNSGSSNELRHAQLVRCQSAVYPKGYLGLRNILVTGASNVIYGNSFTCRVEHLTASQCGLLAYDYDGSGNGMTSLVSIANSILAVVGAPTNVAVSQTSCEWPTNMSVFEAIGAGSHYLPAQSSYRRAGNWSEVLDLLEEIATRTTEGPLVLQGSIQTSTRLHPRARRDCVGGVVDAYGPDLGYHYDPIDVALGNVTVLSNQALWLDSGVAVATFGNVGVILEDNASLAAAGTADKPVAIFRYNSVQEQSTNWGATAYEPSLIAGAPHAPTTNTPPSADFRFSRFYGLGGYGYHIYTENSWWLMRQLRLRDCELWGGKAQFSGTTATTIGLANNLFGRTANKFYVWPILSAYNNLFWGGSNRFERFSTAGTWTVLDNAFHETVLTNTGYAFTHNHNAYLGTNQAWLTPTNASDIYLSSFAYAIGPLGQFYHAATNLVNKGSRNAETAGLYHYTVRADQTKETNSTVDIG
;
A
#
# COMPACT_ATOMS: atom_id res chain seq x y z
N MET A 1 -25.10 20.38 -12.53
CA MET A 1 -23.78 20.15 -11.87
C MET A 1 -23.84 20.89 -10.55
N ASN A 2 -23.91 20.16 -9.42
CA ASN A 2 -24.11 20.76 -8.10
C ASN A 2 -22.81 20.93 -7.30
N ARG A 3 -21.62 20.74 -7.90
CA ARG A 3 -20.32 20.85 -7.22
C ARG A 3 -19.26 21.45 -8.15
N TRP A 4 -18.41 22.35 -7.64
CA TRP A 4 -17.34 23.02 -8.39
C TRP A 4 -16.13 23.31 -7.49
N ALA A 5 -14.94 23.39 -8.07
CA ALA A 5 -13.72 23.74 -7.35
C ALA A 5 -13.67 25.24 -7.01
N VAL A 6 -13.24 25.57 -5.80
CA VAL A 6 -13.00 26.94 -5.34
C VAL A 6 -11.50 27.14 -5.24
N GLY A 7 -10.92 27.63 -6.34
CA GLY A 7 -9.47 27.81 -6.47
C GLY A 7 -8.69 26.54 -6.82
N PRO A 8 -7.37 26.67 -7.05
CA PRO A 8 -6.51 25.52 -7.32
C PRO A 8 -6.24 24.71 -6.04
N PRO A 9 -5.87 23.42 -6.16
CA PRO A 9 -5.38 22.65 -5.03
C PRO A 9 -4.11 23.27 -4.45
N THR A 10 -3.93 23.15 -3.13
CA THR A 10 -2.80 23.74 -2.39
C THR A 10 -2.11 22.69 -1.53
N VAL A 11 -0.78 22.75 -1.46
CA VAL A 11 0.02 21.91 -0.56
C VAL A 11 0.12 22.61 0.79
N VAL A 12 -0.35 21.96 1.86
CA VAL A 12 -0.38 22.52 3.22
C VAL A 12 0.66 21.91 4.15
N GLU A 13 1.21 20.75 3.80
CA GLU A 13 2.31 20.11 4.50
C GLU A 13 3.17 19.32 3.51
N ARG A 14 4.48 19.31 3.74
CA ARG A 14 5.46 18.52 2.99
C ARG A 14 6.30 17.69 3.92
N GLN A 15 6.55 16.45 3.52
CA GLN A 15 7.43 15.47 4.16
C GLN A 15 8.25 14.77 3.08
N PRO A 16 9.25 13.93 3.41
CA PRO A 16 10.20 13.43 2.41
C PRO A 16 9.52 12.78 1.18
N HIS A 17 8.51 11.94 1.40
CA HIS A 17 7.88 11.13 0.34
C HIS A 17 6.44 11.55 0.03
N TRP A 18 5.94 12.61 0.66
CA TRP A 18 4.55 12.98 0.50
C TRP A 18 4.24 14.45 0.77
N ASP A 19 3.15 14.89 0.17
CA ASP A 19 2.52 16.19 0.37
C ASP A 19 1.08 16.00 0.86
N ILE A 20 0.63 16.80 1.83
CA ILE A 20 -0.80 16.92 2.11
C ILE A 20 -1.36 18.01 1.21
N VAL A 21 -2.31 17.61 0.37
CA VAL A 21 -2.97 18.49 -0.59
C VAL A 21 -4.40 18.76 -0.13
N GLN A 22 -4.83 20.02 -0.23
CA GLN A 22 -6.19 20.46 0.07
C GLN A 22 -6.81 21.18 -1.12
N GLN A 23 -8.10 20.94 -1.35
CA GLN A 23 -8.91 21.70 -2.29
C GLN A 23 -10.30 21.96 -1.71
N VAL A 24 -10.74 23.22 -1.80
CA VAL A 24 -12.08 23.62 -1.39
C VAL A 24 -13.03 23.40 -2.57
N TRP A 25 -14.18 22.82 -2.28
CA TRP A 25 -15.27 22.58 -3.22
C TRP A 25 -16.51 23.32 -2.75
N GLY A 26 -17.12 24.09 -3.64
CA GLY A 26 -18.46 24.62 -3.46
C GLY A 26 -19.47 23.61 -3.98
N PHE A 27 -20.62 23.51 -3.32
CA PHE A 27 -21.75 22.74 -3.80
C PHE A 27 -23.08 23.39 -3.43
N VAL A 28 -24.14 23.11 -4.18
CA VAL A 28 -25.51 23.51 -3.82
C VAL A 28 -26.11 22.40 -2.99
N ASP A 29 -26.36 22.62 -1.70
CA ASP A 29 -26.89 21.60 -0.80
C ASP A 29 -28.37 21.27 -1.06
N PHE A 30 -28.93 20.35 -0.28
CA PHE A 30 -30.30 19.88 -0.43
C PHE A 30 -31.36 20.95 -0.10
N THR A 31 -30.98 22.08 0.52
CA THR A 31 -31.85 23.25 0.74
C THR A 31 -31.81 24.24 -0.44
N GLY A 32 -30.88 24.05 -1.38
CA GLY A 32 -30.65 24.95 -2.50
C GLY A 32 -29.63 26.06 -2.20
N GLU A 33 -28.99 26.04 -1.03
CA GLU A 33 -27.95 27.01 -0.65
C GLU A 33 -26.54 26.56 -1.04
N VAL A 34 -25.63 27.52 -1.20
CA VAL A 34 -24.22 27.22 -1.48
C VAL A 34 -23.50 26.87 -0.18
N ALA A 35 -23.02 25.63 -0.09
CA ALA A 35 -22.18 25.13 0.98
C ALA A 35 -20.77 24.81 0.46
N TYR A 36 -19.82 24.63 1.38
CA TYR A 36 -18.42 24.35 1.06
C TYR A 36 -17.92 23.12 1.82
N SER A 37 -17.12 22.30 1.15
CA SER A 37 -16.35 21.22 1.76
C SER A 37 -14.88 21.33 1.37
N THR A 38 -13.98 20.85 2.22
CA THR A 38 -12.54 20.79 1.92
C THR A 38 -12.15 19.34 1.78
N ASN A 39 -11.72 18.94 0.58
CA ASN A 39 -11.11 17.63 0.36
C ASN A 39 -9.65 17.71 0.80
N ARG A 40 -9.16 16.67 1.46
CA ARG A 40 -7.76 16.56 1.89
C ARG A 40 -7.24 15.15 1.63
N PHE A 41 -6.15 15.03 0.89
CA PHE A 41 -5.52 13.75 0.59
C PHE A 41 -4.00 13.85 0.67
N VAL A 42 -3.31 12.71 0.73
CA VAL A 42 -1.85 12.61 0.73
C VAL A 42 -1.38 12.26 -0.68
N SER A 43 -0.65 13.16 -1.34
CA SER A 43 0.07 12.85 -2.58
C SER A 43 1.35 12.11 -2.23
N LEU A 44 1.57 10.92 -2.78
CA LEU A 44 2.61 9.98 -2.35
C LEU A 44 3.50 9.56 -3.53
N ALA A 45 4.81 9.74 -3.36
CA ALA A 45 5.85 9.29 -4.29
C ALA A 45 7.20 9.19 -3.55
N ALA A 46 8.03 8.19 -3.87
CA ALA A 46 9.38 8.12 -3.32
C ALA A 46 10.22 9.35 -3.76
N GLY A 47 11.02 9.86 -2.84
CA GLY A 47 11.86 11.06 -3.06
C GLY A 47 11.16 12.37 -3.44
N LEU A 48 9.84 12.52 -3.21
CA LEU A 48 9.05 13.68 -3.66
C LEU A 48 9.63 15.04 -3.26
N ASN A 49 10.12 15.16 -2.02
CA ASN A 49 10.66 16.39 -1.47
C ASN A 49 12.07 16.19 -0.92
N ARG A 50 12.87 17.26 -0.89
CA ARG A 50 14.18 17.31 -0.24
C ARG A 50 14.19 18.30 0.92
N TRP A 51 15.06 18.06 1.90
CA TRP A 51 15.30 19.01 2.97
C TRP A 51 16.14 20.17 2.45
N ASP A 52 15.73 21.40 2.76
CA ASP A 52 16.48 22.60 2.45
C ASP A 52 16.99 23.24 3.76
N ASP A 53 18.30 23.18 3.98
CA ASP A 53 18.93 23.67 5.21
C ASP A 53 18.78 25.19 5.38
N LEU A 54 18.69 25.94 4.26
CA LEU A 54 18.56 27.39 4.26
C LEU A 54 17.21 27.85 4.81
N THR A 55 16.13 27.18 4.40
CA THR A 55 14.77 27.47 4.88
C THR A 55 14.34 26.61 6.06
N SER A 56 15.14 25.60 6.45
CA SER A 56 14.79 24.59 7.46
C SER A 56 13.43 23.96 7.18
N SER A 57 13.17 23.62 5.92
CA SER A 57 11.87 23.10 5.47
C SER A 57 12.01 22.11 4.31
N TRP A 58 10.97 21.29 4.12
CA TRP A 58 10.85 20.42 2.95
C TRP A 58 10.42 21.22 1.72
N VAL A 59 11.20 21.12 0.64
CA VAL A 59 10.93 21.74 -0.66
C VAL A 59 10.83 20.66 -1.75
N PRO A 60 10.13 20.92 -2.87
CA PRO A 60 10.06 19.96 -3.98
C PRO A 60 11.45 19.57 -4.48
N ALA A 61 11.66 18.27 -4.67
CA ALA A 61 12.90 17.75 -5.23
C ALA A 61 12.92 17.84 -6.77
N ARG A 62 14.12 17.84 -7.35
CA ARG A 62 14.38 17.81 -8.79
C ARG A 62 15.51 16.84 -9.10
N ALA A 63 15.26 15.90 -10.00
CA ALA A 63 16.26 14.96 -10.47
C ALA A 63 16.87 15.47 -11.78
N GLU A 64 17.86 16.34 -11.65
CA GLU A 64 18.63 16.86 -12.78
C GLU A 64 20.10 17.01 -12.40
N PHE A 65 20.97 16.76 -13.36
CA PHE A 65 22.37 17.10 -13.25
C PHE A 65 22.57 18.60 -13.46
N VAL A 66 23.68 19.10 -12.93
CA VAL A 66 24.24 20.43 -13.17
C VAL A 66 25.74 20.23 -13.37
N ARG A 67 26.34 20.93 -14.34
CA ARG A 67 27.78 20.83 -14.58
C ARG A 67 28.55 21.81 -13.70
N ALA A 68 29.43 21.29 -12.86
CA ALA A 68 30.31 22.08 -12.01
C ALA A 68 31.50 22.66 -12.82
N LYS A 69 32.15 23.70 -12.30
CA LYS A 69 33.37 24.29 -12.92
C LYS A 69 34.50 23.29 -13.13
N SER A 70 34.56 22.26 -12.29
CA SER A 70 35.52 21.16 -12.41
C SER A 70 35.26 20.23 -13.60
N GLY A 71 34.11 20.36 -14.28
CA GLY A 71 33.67 19.46 -15.35
C GLY A 71 32.73 18.34 -14.88
N HIS A 72 32.79 17.98 -13.59
CA HIS A 72 31.88 17.04 -12.92
C HIS A 72 30.39 17.36 -13.11
N PHE A 73 29.57 16.30 -13.05
CA PHE A 73 28.11 16.38 -13.07
C PHE A 73 27.57 16.15 -11.66
N LEU A 74 26.74 17.07 -11.17
CA LEU A 74 26.18 17.06 -9.83
C LEU A 74 24.66 16.96 -9.90
N CYS A 75 24.06 16.01 -9.18
CA CYS A 75 22.66 16.04 -8.81
C CYS A 75 22.57 16.26 -7.30
N SER A 76 22.07 17.42 -6.90
CA SER A 76 21.99 17.85 -5.48
C SER A 76 20.59 18.31 -5.06
N GLU A 77 19.63 18.30 -5.99
CA GLU A 77 18.25 18.70 -5.73
C GLU A 77 17.31 17.50 -5.52
N THR A 78 17.83 16.29 -5.36
CA THR A 78 17.11 15.12 -4.84
C THR A 78 17.34 14.96 -3.34
N GLN A 79 16.74 13.93 -2.73
CA GLN A 79 17.04 13.58 -1.33
C GLN A 79 18.44 13.00 -1.15
N TYR A 80 18.83 12.14 -2.09
CA TYR A 80 20.21 11.71 -2.21
C TYR A 80 21.01 12.79 -2.94
N LYS A 81 22.34 12.67 -2.96
CA LYS A 81 23.20 13.56 -3.76
C LYS A 81 24.20 12.69 -4.50
N VAL A 82 24.52 13.05 -5.75
CA VAL A 82 25.52 12.32 -6.52
C VAL A 82 26.40 13.26 -7.31
N ILE A 83 27.70 13.00 -7.29
CA ILE A 83 28.70 13.59 -8.16
C ILE A 83 29.18 12.49 -9.09
N VAL A 84 29.23 12.79 -10.39
CA VAL A 84 29.84 11.92 -11.39
C VAL A 84 31.01 12.65 -12.07
N GLY A 85 32.11 11.92 -12.24
CA GLY A 85 33.34 12.31 -12.92
C GLY A 85 33.08 12.92 -14.30
N ALA A 86 33.97 13.82 -14.73
CA ALA A 86 33.99 14.26 -16.13
C ALA A 86 34.55 13.17 -17.05
N ASP A 87 35.38 12.28 -16.49
CA ASP A 87 35.94 11.10 -17.15
C ASP A 87 35.69 9.82 -16.32
N LEU A 88 35.32 8.72 -16.98
CA LEU A 88 35.00 7.45 -16.33
C LEU A 88 36.17 6.82 -15.56
N SER A 89 37.40 7.16 -15.92
CA SER A 89 38.61 6.63 -15.28
C SER A 89 38.96 7.26 -13.94
N GLU A 90 38.29 8.37 -13.57
CA GLU A 90 38.47 9.07 -12.30
C GLU A 90 38.22 8.15 -11.08
N VAL A 91 38.92 8.43 -9.97
CA VAL A 91 38.85 7.62 -8.75
C VAL A 91 38.52 8.51 -7.55
N PRO A 92 37.29 8.42 -7.00
CA PRO A 92 36.14 7.69 -7.54
C PRO A 92 35.55 8.36 -8.79
N ALA A 93 34.86 7.59 -9.64
CA ALA A 93 34.09 8.13 -10.77
C ALA A 93 32.67 8.53 -10.34
N VAL A 94 32.13 7.88 -9.32
CA VAL A 94 30.85 8.21 -8.70
C VAL A 94 31.05 8.44 -7.21
N ASP A 95 30.55 9.56 -6.70
CA ASP A 95 30.48 9.86 -5.28
C ASP A 95 29.02 10.13 -4.90
N PHE A 96 28.42 9.14 -4.25
CA PHE A 96 27.01 9.09 -3.91
C PHE A 96 26.81 9.27 -2.41
N LEU A 97 25.83 10.08 -2.02
CA LEU A 97 25.44 10.32 -0.65
C LEU A 97 23.96 10.02 -0.48
N THR A 98 23.63 9.07 0.40
CA THR A 98 22.24 8.75 0.74
C THR A 98 21.59 9.89 1.55
N PRO A 99 20.24 9.92 1.64
CA PRO A 99 19.52 10.93 2.43
C PRO A 99 19.94 11.00 3.91
N ASP A 100 20.38 9.88 4.49
CA ASP A 100 20.86 9.76 5.87
C ASP A 100 22.39 9.90 6.02
N GLY A 101 23.09 10.32 4.96
CA GLY A 101 24.52 10.70 5.01
C GLY A 101 25.50 9.54 4.85
N VAL A 102 25.03 8.36 4.44
CA VAL A 102 25.89 7.22 4.09
C VAL A 102 26.51 7.48 2.72
N ARG A 103 27.84 7.41 2.63
CA ARG A 103 28.59 7.75 1.42
C ARG A 103 29.10 6.50 0.70
N LEU A 104 28.86 6.42 -0.60
CA LEU A 104 29.31 5.35 -1.50
C LEU A 104 30.16 5.97 -2.60
N ARG A 105 31.44 5.60 -2.65
CA ARG A 105 32.37 6.05 -3.69
C ARG A 105 32.72 4.87 -4.56
N SER A 106 32.49 4.95 -5.87
CA SER A 106 32.68 3.80 -6.75
C SER A 106 33.30 4.17 -8.11
N ARG A 107 33.80 3.13 -8.80
CA ARG A 107 34.22 3.19 -10.19
C ARG A 107 33.96 1.85 -10.85
N ILE A 108 33.40 1.87 -12.05
CA ILE A 108 33.26 0.65 -12.85
C ILE A 108 34.63 0.10 -13.25
N VAL A 109 34.83 -1.20 -13.08
CA VAL A 109 36.10 -1.88 -13.41
C VAL A 109 36.06 -2.43 -14.82
N GLY A 110 34.97 -3.11 -15.19
CA GLY A 110 34.89 -3.81 -16.47
C GLY A 110 33.71 -4.77 -16.57
N VAL A 111 33.61 -5.40 -17.73
CA VAL A 111 32.67 -6.48 -18.03
C VAL A 111 33.45 -7.78 -18.19
N ALA A 112 33.06 -8.82 -17.46
CA ALA A 112 33.70 -10.12 -17.44
C ALA A 112 32.73 -11.25 -17.78
N LEU A 113 33.27 -12.37 -18.28
CA LEU A 113 32.55 -13.62 -18.45
C LEU A 113 32.94 -14.57 -17.33
N ILE A 114 31.96 -15.23 -16.70
CA ILE A 114 32.17 -16.18 -15.59
C ILE A 114 31.59 -17.55 -15.98
N GLY A 115 32.37 -18.63 -15.85
CA GLY A 115 31.90 -19.99 -16.14
C GLY A 115 31.08 -20.58 -14.99
N GLY A 116 29.86 -21.05 -15.26
CA GLY A 116 28.85 -21.51 -14.28
C GLY A 116 29.16 -22.78 -13.45
N GLY A 117 30.40 -23.24 -13.44
CA GLY A 117 30.83 -24.40 -12.64
C GLY A 117 32.33 -24.46 -12.31
N SER A 118 33.17 -23.65 -12.96
CA SER A 118 34.62 -23.65 -12.76
C SER A 118 35.14 -22.50 -11.90
N GLY A 119 34.32 -21.45 -11.66
CA GLY A 119 34.77 -20.22 -11.01
C GLY A 119 35.83 -19.44 -11.81
N GLU A 120 36.02 -19.81 -13.07
CA GLU A 120 36.91 -19.09 -13.99
C GLU A 120 36.21 -17.84 -14.49
N SER A 121 36.96 -16.73 -14.50
CA SER A 121 36.51 -15.47 -15.06
C SER A 121 37.49 -14.95 -16.11
N VAL A 122 36.96 -14.35 -17.18
CA VAL A 122 37.74 -13.69 -18.25
C VAL A 122 37.22 -12.27 -18.42
N MET A 123 38.12 -11.29 -18.33
CA MET A 123 37.77 -9.89 -18.58
C MET A 123 37.57 -9.65 -20.08
N LEU A 124 36.35 -9.27 -20.49
CA LEU A 124 36.01 -8.98 -21.89
C LEU A 124 36.29 -7.52 -22.25
N GLY A 125 36.06 -6.61 -21.31
CA GLY A 125 36.34 -5.19 -21.49
C GLY A 125 36.69 -4.51 -20.18
N GLU A 126 37.83 -3.83 -20.14
CA GLU A 126 38.23 -2.99 -18.99
C GLU A 126 37.79 -1.55 -19.21
N ALA A 127 37.27 -0.91 -18.16
CA ALA A 127 36.88 0.50 -18.25
C ALA A 127 38.10 1.37 -18.61
N LYS A 128 37.95 2.23 -19.62
CA LYS A 128 39.00 3.14 -20.09
C LYS A 128 38.61 4.60 -19.83
N SER A 129 39.56 5.50 -20.02
CA SER A 129 39.26 6.94 -20.04
C SER A 129 38.24 7.23 -21.14
N CYS A 130 37.15 7.86 -20.73
CA CYS A 130 36.02 8.21 -21.57
C CYS A 130 35.39 9.46 -20.96
N ALA A 131 35.23 10.51 -21.74
CA ALA A 131 34.55 11.71 -21.29
C ALA A 131 33.03 11.48 -21.19
N ALA A 132 32.38 12.11 -20.22
CA ALA A 132 30.93 12.11 -20.10
C ALA A 132 30.29 13.09 -21.10
N GLU A 133 29.18 12.64 -21.69
CA GLU A 133 28.28 13.42 -22.52
C GLU A 133 26.92 13.56 -21.81
N TRP A 134 26.30 14.73 -21.96
CA TRP A 134 25.02 15.02 -21.35
C TRP A 134 23.88 14.59 -22.28
N ALA A 135 23.18 13.50 -21.94
CA ALA A 135 22.12 12.95 -22.79
C ALA A 135 20.75 13.55 -22.50
N ALA A 136 20.41 13.74 -21.22
CA ALA A 136 19.17 14.37 -20.78
C ALA A 136 19.38 15.08 -19.42
N ALA A 137 18.38 15.84 -18.96
CA ALA A 137 18.48 16.55 -17.67
C ALA A 137 18.96 15.64 -16.53
N GLY A 138 18.40 14.43 -16.42
CA GLY A 138 18.79 13.42 -15.44
C GLY A 138 19.66 12.29 -15.97
N GLU A 139 20.28 12.41 -17.15
CA GLU A 139 21.03 11.31 -17.77
C GLU A 139 22.37 11.77 -18.36
N ILE A 140 23.44 11.06 -18.00
CA ILE A 140 24.78 11.22 -18.56
C ILE A 140 25.28 9.89 -19.13
N VAL A 141 26.08 9.97 -20.19
CA VAL A 141 26.57 8.79 -20.91
C VAL A 141 28.06 8.88 -21.18
N PHE A 142 28.75 7.77 -20.99
CA PHE A 142 30.12 7.50 -21.40
C PHE A 142 30.07 6.51 -22.57
N GLY A 143 30.27 7.01 -23.79
CA GLY A 143 30.15 6.20 -25.02
C GLY A 143 31.41 5.37 -25.31
N ASP A 144 31.25 4.11 -25.73
CA ASP A 144 32.36 3.16 -25.96
C ASP A 144 33.34 3.13 -24.78
N ALA A 145 32.82 2.95 -23.57
CA ALA A 145 33.49 3.13 -22.28
C ALA A 145 34.54 2.05 -21.93
N PHE A 146 34.69 0.99 -22.73
CA PHE A 146 35.57 -0.14 -22.42
C PHE A 146 36.62 -0.37 -23.51
N ASP A 147 37.81 -0.84 -23.11
CA ASP A 147 38.79 -1.41 -24.03
C ASP A 147 38.61 -2.93 -24.10
N GLY A 148 38.30 -3.44 -25.29
CA GLY A 148 38.02 -4.86 -25.52
C GLY A 148 36.55 -5.19 -25.82
N LEU A 149 35.60 -4.36 -25.39
CA LEU A 149 34.15 -4.54 -25.63
C LEU A 149 33.50 -3.20 -26.00
N ARG A 150 32.68 -3.14 -27.06
CA ARG A 150 31.88 -1.94 -27.37
C ARG A 150 30.67 -1.90 -26.46
N ALA A 151 30.75 -1.09 -25.43
CA ALA A 151 29.63 -0.85 -24.52
C ALA A 151 29.67 0.59 -23.98
N ASP A 152 28.51 1.14 -23.67
CA ASP A 152 28.38 2.45 -23.04
C ASP A 152 28.13 2.28 -21.54
N VAL A 153 28.46 3.30 -20.74
CA VAL A 153 28.02 3.41 -19.34
C VAL A 153 27.09 4.61 -19.21
N ARG A 154 25.89 4.41 -18.68
CA ARG A 154 24.91 5.48 -18.45
C ARG A 154 24.64 5.61 -16.96
N TYR A 155 24.55 6.85 -16.47
CA TYR A 155 24.05 7.13 -15.14
C TYR A 155 22.76 7.93 -15.23
N LYS A 156 21.73 7.47 -14.52
CA LYS A 156 20.42 8.13 -14.47
C LYS A 156 20.07 8.51 -13.05
N VAL A 157 19.49 9.69 -12.91
CA VAL A 157 18.90 10.18 -11.67
C VAL A 157 17.41 10.41 -11.87
N GLU A 158 16.63 9.83 -10.97
CA GLU A 158 15.22 10.14 -10.79
C GLU A 158 14.94 10.46 -9.32
N LEU A 159 13.75 10.99 -9.01
CA LEU A 159 13.43 11.37 -7.63
C LEU A 159 13.55 10.17 -6.68
N ASP A 160 13.14 8.99 -7.14
CA ASP A 160 13.07 7.76 -6.36
C ASP A 160 14.29 6.86 -6.49
N ARG A 161 15.22 7.11 -7.42
CA ARG A 161 16.35 6.20 -7.65
C ARG A 161 17.55 6.80 -8.38
N PHE A 162 18.68 6.12 -8.25
CA PHE A 162 19.88 6.29 -9.05
C PHE A 162 20.23 4.97 -9.74
N GLU A 163 20.57 5.02 -11.03
CA GLU A 163 20.86 3.83 -11.84
C GLU A 163 22.24 3.95 -12.50
N GLN A 164 22.99 2.85 -12.49
CA GLN A 164 24.15 2.62 -13.36
C GLN A 164 23.75 1.56 -14.39
N GLU A 165 23.82 1.89 -15.67
CA GLU A 165 23.52 0.95 -16.76
C GLU A 165 24.75 0.73 -17.64
N VAL A 166 25.11 -0.53 -17.87
CA VAL A 166 26.09 -0.91 -18.92
C VAL A 166 25.32 -1.36 -20.15
N VAL A 167 25.50 -0.66 -21.27
CA VAL A 167 24.79 -0.94 -22.53
C VAL A 167 25.73 -1.60 -23.52
N LEU A 168 25.54 -2.89 -23.75
CA LEU A 168 26.26 -3.64 -24.76
C LEU A 168 25.83 -3.19 -26.15
N ARG A 169 26.80 -2.89 -27.03
CA ARG A 169 26.58 -2.41 -28.40
C ARG A 169 27.03 -3.39 -29.48
N GLU A 170 27.48 -4.56 -29.08
CA GLU A 170 27.93 -5.65 -29.95
C GLU A 170 27.70 -7.01 -29.29
N GLN A 171 27.79 -8.09 -30.06
CA GLN A 171 27.56 -9.45 -29.56
C GLN A 171 28.70 -9.96 -28.66
N VAL A 172 28.39 -10.91 -27.80
CA VAL A 172 29.37 -11.83 -27.18
C VAL A 172 29.18 -13.21 -27.82
N PRO A 173 29.96 -13.57 -28.87
CA PRO A 173 29.69 -14.78 -29.65
C PRO A 173 29.87 -16.07 -28.84
N GLU A 174 29.00 -17.07 -29.04
CA GLU A 174 29.14 -18.37 -28.37
C GLU A 174 30.50 -19.03 -28.64
N GLU A 175 31.05 -18.85 -29.84
CA GLU A 175 32.37 -19.40 -30.21
C GLU A 175 33.49 -18.82 -29.34
N LEU A 176 33.38 -17.55 -28.94
CA LEU A 176 34.31 -16.89 -28.04
C LEU A 176 34.23 -17.52 -26.64
N VAL A 177 33.00 -17.74 -26.14
CA VAL A 177 32.73 -18.38 -24.85
C VAL A 177 33.32 -19.80 -24.81
N ARG A 178 33.05 -20.60 -25.85
CA ARG A 178 33.64 -21.95 -26.01
C ARG A 178 35.16 -21.90 -26.14
N GLY A 179 35.71 -20.87 -26.79
CA GLY A 179 37.16 -20.63 -26.91
C GLY A 179 37.87 -20.44 -25.57
N PHE A 180 37.17 -19.95 -24.55
CA PHE A 180 37.69 -19.88 -23.17
C PHE A 180 37.57 -21.19 -22.39
N GLY A 181 36.95 -22.22 -22.99
CA GLY A 181 36.62 -23.48 -22.30
C GLY A 181 35.39 -23.37 -21.40
N MET A 182 34.56 -22.35 -21.58
CA MET A 182 33.30 -22.17 -20.86
C MET A 182 32.12 -22.72 -21.67
N ASP A 183 31.06 -23.14 -21.00
CA ASP A 183 29.82 -23.58 -21.63
C ASP A 183 28.85 -22.38 -21.78
N PRO A 184 28.47 -21.98 -23.01
CA PRO A 184 27.52 -20.89 -23.21
C PRO A 184 26.17 -21.08 -22.50
N ALA A 185 25.78 -22.33 -22.20
CA ALA A 185 24.51 -22.63 -21.53
C ALA A 185 24.50 -22.28 -20.04
N ASN A 186 25.66 -22.09 -19.41
CA ASN A 186 25.80 -21.74 -17.99
C ASN A 186 26.78 -20.58 -17.73
N ALA A 187 27.27 -19.93 -18.79
CA ALA A 187 28.14 -18.78 -18.66
C ALA A 187 27.33 -17.55 -18.22
N ARG A 188 27.94 -16.73 -17.36
CA ARG A 188 27.36 -15.50 -16.85
C ARG A 188 28.13 -14.31 -17.36
N LEU A 189 27.42 -13.28 -17.81
CA LEU A 189 28.01 -12.00 -18.12
C LEU A 189 27.92 -11.11 -16.88
N ALA A 190 29.06 -10.60 -16.42
CA ALA A 190 29.16 -9.87 -15.16
C ALA A 190 29.70 -8.45 -15.34
N VAL A 191 29.07 -7.48 -14.69
CA VAL A 191 29.56 -6.10 -14.52
C VAL A 191 30.22 -6.00 -13.15
N ILE A 192 31.45 -5.49 -13.11
CA ILE A 192 32.22 -5.36 -11.87
C ILE A 192 32.37 -3.88 -11.55
N THR A 193 31.92 -3.47 -10.36
CA THR A 193 32.05 -2.10 -9.84
C THR A 193 32.83 -2.10 -8.53
N GLU A 194 33.95 -1.38 -8.45
CA GLU A 194 34.77 -1.24 -7.24
C GLU A 194 34.23 -0.12 -6.36
N PHE A 195 34.21 -0.34 -5.03
CA PHE A 195 33.81 0.64 -4.03
C PHE A 195 34.99 0.99 -3.09
N PHE A 196 35.17 2.28 -2.83
CA PHE A 196 36.31 2.85 -2.09
C PHE A 196 35.92 3.25 -0.67
N ASP A 197 36.46 2.54 0.31
CA ASP A 197 36.12 2.63 1.74
C ASP A 197 34.60 2.60 2.01
N PRO A 198 33.84 1.65 1.43
CA PRO A 198 32.39 1.64 1.61
C PRO A 198 32.01 1.26 3.06
N PRO A 199 30.86 1.74 3.55
CA PRO A 199 30.21 1.17 4.72
C PRO A 199 29.84 -0.31 4.46
N GLU A 200 29.72 -1.08 5.53
CA GLU A 200 29.20 -2.45 5.42
C GLU A 200 27.69 -2.40 5.16
N PRO A 201 27.17 -3.00 4.07
CA PRO A 201 25.73 -3.04 3.84
C PRO A 201 25.03 -4.02 4.78
N GLN A 202 23.75 -3.79 5.02
CA GLN A 202 22.87 -4.89 5.41
C GLN A 202 22.58 -5.73 4.16
N ILE A 203 22.83 -7.03 4.26
CA ILE A 203 22.63 -7.99 3.17
C ILE A 203 21.36 -8.79 3.45
N ASP A 204 20.31 -8.50 2.68
CA ASP A 204 19.09 -9.30 2.68
C ASP A 204 19.22 -10.37 1.60
N ARG A 205 19.37 -11.63 2.01
CA ARG A 205 19.46 -12.74 1.04
C ARG A 205 18.08 -13.06 0.52
N LEU A 206 17.95 -13.11 -0.81
CA LEU A 206 16.82 -13.75 -1.46
C LEU A 206 17.05 -15.27 -1.40
N ASP A 207 16.04 -15.99 -0.94
CA ASP A 207 16.19 -17.42 -0.66
C ASP A 207 16.39 -18.29 -1.92
N LEU A 208 16.29 -17.76 -3.15
CA LEU A 208 16.50 -18.56 -4.37
C LEU A 208 17.42 -17.90 -5.38
N ASN A 209 18.35 -18.73 -5.87
CA ASN A 209 19.55 -18.44 -6.67
C ASN A 209 20.70 -17.73 -5.94
N GLY A 210 20.53 -17.32 -4.68
CA GLY A 210 21.58 -16.65 -3.91
C GLY A 210 21.74 -15.18 -4.26
N GLY A 211 20.76 -14.58 -4.94
CA GLY A 211 20.69 -13.13 -5.14
C GLY A 211 20.60 -12.40 -3.82
N VAL A 212 21.17 -11.19 -3.74
CA VAL A 212 21.13 -10.36 -2.54
C VAL A 212 20.64 -8.96 -2.85
N ASP A 213 19.92 -8.40 -1.89
CA ASP A 213 19.66 -6.97 -1.81
C ASP A 213 20.62 -6.35 -0.78
N LEU A 214 21.16 -5.19 -1.13
CA LEU A 214 22.10 -4.47 -0.28
C LEU A 214 21.44 -3.19 0.22
N THR A 215 21.42 -2.97 1.52
CA THR A 215 20.89 -1.73 2.11
C THR A 215 22.05 -0.88 2.64
N PHE A 216 22.10 0.36 2.16
CA PHE A 216 23.06 1.37 2.57
C PHE A 216 22.30 2.57 3.14
N GLY A 217 22.29 2.69 4.48
CA GLY A 217 21.50 3.73 5.14
C GLY A 217 20.02 3.60 4.80
N SER A 218 19.40 4.69 4.35
CA SER A 218 17.98 4.74 3.96
C SER A 218 17.70 4.29 2.51
N MET A 219 18.71 3.84 1.77
CA MET A 219 18.59 3.41 0.38
C MET A 219 18.87 1.93 0.20
N LYS A 220 18.15 1.32 -0.75
CA LYS A 220 18.21 -0.12 -1.03
C LYS A 220 18.64 -0.36 -2.47
N MET A 221 19.69 -1.13 -2.66
CA MET A 221 20.12 -1.64 -3.96
C MET A 221 19.42 -2.97 -4.22
N ALA A 222 18.25 -2.88 -4.87
CA ALA A 222 17.43 -4.04 -5.24
C ALA A 222 18.06 -4.84 -6.39
N LEU A 223 17.53 -6.03 -6.70
CA LEU A 223 17.86 -6.76 -7.94
C LEU A 223 17.76 -5.85 -9.16
N GLY A 224 18.78 -5.93 -10.02
CA GLY A 224 18.80 -5.21 -11.28
C GLY A 224 18.02 -5.97 -12.36
N ARG A 225 18.07 -5.43 -13.57
CA ARG A 225 17.46 -5.99 -14.77
C ARG A 225 18.36 -5.82 -15.98
N ALA A 226 18.22 -6.77 -16.89
CA ALA A 226 18.76 -6.70 -18.22
C ALA A 226 17.62 -6.60 -19.24
N PHE A 227 17.74 -5.73 -20.24
CA PHE A 227 16.70 -5.49 -21.25
C PHE A 227 17.27 -4.98 -22.56
N ALA A 228 16.52 -5.14 -23.66
CA ALA A 228 16.91 -4.66 -24.98
C ALA A 228 16.54 -3.19 -25.20
N LEU A 229 17.32 -2.48 -26.01
CA LEU A 229 17.06 -1.14 -26.53
C LEU A 229 16.93 -1.26 -28.05
N ASP A 230 15.86 -0.73 -28.64
CA ASP A 230 15.47 -0.97 -30.04
C ASP A 230 15.87 0.14 -31.02
N GLY A 231 16.61 1.16 -30.59
CA GLY A 231 17.17 2.17 -31.48
C GLY A 231 16.15 3.20 -32.01
N GLU A 232 14.96 3.27 -31.42
CA GLU A 232 14.16 4.50 -31.36
C GLU A 232 14.40 5.12 -29.97
N GLY A 233 14.77 6.40 -29.91
CA GLY A 233 15.29 7.01 -28.67
C GLY A 233 14.33 6.91 -27.48
N CYS A 234 14.91 6.60 -26.30
CA CYS A 234 14.27 6.53 -24.98
C CYS A 234 13.19 5.45 -24.85
N GLY A 235 13.39 4.52 -23.90
CA GLY A 235 12.47 3.44 -23.57
C GLY A 235 11.02 3.89 -23.65
N VAL A 236 10.28 3.26 -24.55
CA VAL A 236 8.90 3.62 -24.85
C VAL A 236 8.11 3.48 -23.55
N ALA A 237 7.48 4.57 -23.13
CA ALA A 237 6.47 4.58 -22.09
C ALA A 237 5.39 3.54 -22.44
N GLY A 238 5.50 2.33 -21.89
CA GLY A 238 4.63 1.20 -22.26
C GLY A 238 5.24 -0.18 -22.05
N GLU A 239 6.57 -0.29 -22.08
CA GLU A 239 7.27 -1.55 -21.79
C GLU A 239 7.18 -1.89 -20.31
N THR A 240 6.73 -3.10 -20.03
CA THR A 240 6.55 -3.58 -18.66
C THR A 240 7.85 -4.19 -18.17
N PRO A 241 8.03 -4.39 -16.85
CA PRO A 241 9.11 -5.19 -16.26
C PRO A 241 9.34 -6.62 -16.83
N PHE A 242 8.62 -7.03 -17.87
CA PHE A 242 8.42 -8.41 -18.31
C PHE A 242 9.16 -8.75 -19.61
N ASP A 243 9.70 -7.74 -20.30
CA ASP A 243 10.71 -7.89 -21.36
C ASP A 243 12.13 -7.75 -20.79
N SER A 244 12.30 -8.04 -19.48
CA SER A 244 13.57 -7.92 -18.76
C SER A 244 13.95 -9.21 -18.03
N VAL A 245 15.26 -9.48 -17.94
CA VAL A 245 15.84 -10.61 -17.22
C VAL A 245 16.42 -10.10 -15.91
N CYS A 246 16.25 -10.85 -14.81
CA CYS A 246 16.82 -10.49 -13.51
C CYS A 246 18.35 -10.40 -13.57
N VAL A 247 18.93 -9.35 -12.99
CA VAL A 247 20.38 -9.22 -12.74
C VAL A 247 20.63 -9.48 -11.26
N GLU A 248 21.30 -10.58 -11.00
CA GLU A 248 21.74 -10.97 -9.66
C GLU A 248 23.01 -10.21 -9.28
N LYS A 249 23.34 -10.18 -7.98
CA LYS A 249 24.54 -9.49 -7.50
C LYS A 249 25.20 -10.19 -6.32
N SER A 250 26.48 -9.89 -6.10
CA SER A 250 27.23 -10.24 -4.90
C SER A 250 28.04 -9.03 -4.40
N TRP A 251 28.26 -8.98 -3.09
CA TRP A 251 29.10 -7.99 -2.42
C TRP A 251 30.32 -8.70 -1.84
N GLU A 252 31.45 -8.64 -2.54
CA GLU A 252 32.61 -9.47 -2.21
C GLU A 252 33.96 -8.78 -2.47
N LYS A 253 35.03 -9.34 -1.89
CA LYS A 253 36.39 -8.82 -2.07
C LYS A 253 37.11 -9.54 -3.19
N LEU A 254 37.48 -8.80 -4.24
CA LEU A 254 38.29 -9.29 -5.36
C LEU A 254 39.70 -8.68 -5.27
N ASP A 255 40.72 -9.52 -5.07
CA ASP A 255 42.12 -9.09 -4.86
C ASP A 255 42.28 -8.04 -3.75
N GLY A 256 41.50 -8.16 -2.68
CA GLY A 256 41.50 -7.21 -1.55
C GLY A 256 40.71 -5.92 -1.78
N ARG A 257 40.12 -5.72 -2.96
CA ARG A 257 39.25 -4.58 -3.30
C ARG A 257 37.79 -4.96 -3.08
N GLN A 258 37.00 -4.05 -2.50
CA GLN A 258 35.57 -4.29 -2.29
C GLN A 258 34.82 -4.05 -3.59
N CYS A 259 34.12 -5.07 -4.09
CA CYS A 259 33.43 -5.01 -5.37
C CYS A 259 31.96 -5.41 -5.22
N LEU A 260 31.13 -4.76 -6.04
CA LEU A 260 29.84 -5.26 -6.47
C LEU A 260 30.05 -6.01 -7.78
N VAL A 261 29.63 -7.27 -7.82
CA VAL A 261 29.61 -8.08 -9.05
C VAL A 261 28.16 -8.35 -9.39
N GLU A 262 27.70 -7.80 -10.50
CA GLU A 262 26.34 -8.00 -11.00
C GLU A 262 26.39 -8.94 -12.19
N TRP A 263 25.49 -9.90 -12.30
CA TRP A 263 25.51 -10.84 -13.42
C TRP A 263 24.13 -11.25 -13.93
N VAL A 264 24.13 -11.64 -15.19
CA VAL A 264 23.00 -12.27 -15.87
C VAL A 264 23.49 -13.53 -16.57
N GLU A 265 22.66 -14.57 -16.58
CA GLU A 265 22.93 -15.79 -17.36
C GLU A 265 22.93 -15.44 -18.85
N LEU A 266 24.04 -15.73 -19.55
CA LEU A 266 24.24 -15.32 -20.94
C LEU A 266 23.15 -15.87 -21.86
N LYS A 267 22.73 -17.11 -21.61
CA LYS A 267 21.64 -17.77 -22.32
C LYS A 267 20.33 -16.97 -22.26
N ALA A 268 20.03 -16.31 -21.15
CA ALA A 268 18.78 -15.58 -20.96
C ALA A 268 18.71 -14.30 -21.81
N ILE A 269 19.86 -13.70 -22.14
CA ILE A 269 19.95 -12.47 -22.94
C ILE A 269 20.44 -12.70 -24.38
N ALA A 270 20.80 -13.94 -24.74
CA ALA A 270 21.29 -14.31 -26.07
C ALA A 270 20.38 -13.85 -27.23
N PRO A 271 19.03 -13.97 -27.17
CA PRO A 271 18.15 -13.50 -28.24
C PRO A 271 18.23 -12.00 -28.51
N TRP A 272 18.69 -11.21 -27.53
CA TRP A 272 18.90 -9.78 -27.69
C TRP A 272 20.31 -9.47 -28.19
N LEU A 273 21.31 -10.19 -27.68
CA LEU A 273 22.70 -10.07 -28.14
C LEU A 273 22.84 -10.41 -29.63
N GLU A 274 22.15 -11.43 -30.13
CA GLU A 274 22.19 -11.83 -31.55
C GLU A 274 21.70 -10.74 -32.52
N LYS A 275 20.94 -9.75 -32.03
CA LYS A 275 20.48 -8.60 -32.83
C LYS A 275 21.52 -7.48 -32.92
N LEU A 276 22.57 -7.53 -32.10
CA LEU A 276 23.64 -6.53 -32.12
C LEU A 276 24.68 -6.83 -33.21
N PRO A 277 25.46 -5.85 -33.67
CA PRO A 277 26.57 -6.07 -34.60
C PRO A 277 27.61 -7.05 -34.04
N LEU A 278 28.20 -7.88 -34.90
CA LEU A 278 29.36 -8.71 -34.52
C LEU A 278 30.57 -7.83 -34.15
N PRO A 279 31.41 -8.25 -33.18
CA PRO A 279 32.65 -7.55 -32.87
C PRO A 279 33.59 -7.51 -34.10
N GLY A 280 34.26 -6.38 -34.32
CA GLY A 280 35.33 -6.30 -35.33
C GLY A 280 36.54 -7.17 -34.96
N GLU A 281 37.32 -7.63 -35.94
CA GLU A 281 38.44 -8.57 -35.74
C GLU A 281 39.42 -8.12 -34.64
N THR A 282 39.82 -6.84 -34.65
CA THR A 282 40.75 -6.29 -33.64
C THR A 282 40.19 -6.38 -32.22
N ARG A 283 38.88 -6.19 -32.05
CA ARG A 283 38.23 -6.23 -30.74
C ARG A 283 38.01 -7.67 -30.29
N LEU A 284 37.64 -8.57 -31.20
CA LEU A 284 37.56 -9.99 -30.93
C LEU A 284 38.91 -10.58 -30.47
N GLU A 285 40.03 -10.17 -31.08
CA GLU A 285 41.37 -10.57 -30.62
C GLU A 285 41.70 -10.01 -29.24
N LYS A 286 41.30 -8.77 -28.93
CA LYS A 286 41.44 -8.21 -27.57
C LYS A 286 40.64 -9.02 -26.55
N MET A 287 39.37 -9.35 -26.83
CA MET A 287 38.56 -10.19 -25.95
C MET A 287 39.23 -11.54 -25.70
N LYS A 288 39.73 -12.21 -26.75
CA LYS A 288 40.46 -13.50 -26.64
C LYS A 288 41.70 -13.41 -25.76
N SER A 289 42.38 -12.25 -25.77
CA SER A 289 43.56 -11.99 -24.94
C SER A 289 43.25 -11.55 -23.50
N GLY A 290 41.96 -11.48 -23.13
CA GLY A 290 41.50 -11.02 -21.84
C GLY A 290 42.15 -11.76 -20.66
N THR A 291 42.40 -11.04 -19.58
CA THR A 291 43.01 -11.60 -18.37
C THR A 291 42.13 -12.70 -17.78
N ARG A 292 42.64 -13.94 -17.74
CA ARG A 292 41.96 -15.09 -17.14
C ARG A 292 42.32 -15.19 -15.66
N ARG A 293 41.30 -15.36 -14.81
CA ARG A 293 41.44 -15.60 -13.37
C ARG A 293 40.68 -16.84 -12.98
N VAL A 294 41.26 -17.63 -12.08
CA VAL A 294 40.62 -18.82 -11.48
C VAL A 294 40.37 -18.49 -10.03
N ALA A 295 39.12 -18.57 -9.56
CA ALA A 295 38.83 -18.39 -8.14
C ALA A 295 39.51 -19.50 -7.31
N LEU A 296 40.35 -19.14 -6.35
CA LEU A 296 40.84 -20.06 -5.33
C LEU A 296 39.74 -20.24 -4.28
N ASN A 297 39.16 -21.45 -4.27
CA ASN A 297 38.19 -22.03 -3.31
C ASN A 297 36.69 -21.85 -3.61
N ALA A 298 36.15 -22.80 -4.36
CA ALA A 298 34.85 -23.38 -4.04
C ALA A 298 35.03 -24.30 -2.82
N GLY A 299 34.42 -23.96 -1.68
CA GLY A 299 34.60 -24.70 -0.43
C GLY A 299 33.32 -24.75 0.40
N SER A 300 32.62 -25.87 0.29
CA SER A 300 31.68 -26.40 1.26
C SER A 300 32.20 -26.33 2.70
N SER A 301 31.27 -26.11 3.63
CA SER A 301 31.33 -26.36 5.08
C SER A 301 32.37 -27.38 5.56
N GLY A 302 33.22 -27.00 6.52
CA GLY A 302 34.05 -27.93 7.30
C GLY A 302 35.09 -27.24 8.17
N GLU A 303 35.09 -27.55 9.47
CA GLU A 303 35.93 -26.99 10.54
C GLU A 303 37.43 -27.40 10.47
N ALA A 304 38.25 -26.59 11.18
CA ALA A 304 39.62 -26.84 11.67
C ALA A 304 40.75 -26.88 10.61
N THR A 305 41.96 -26.32 10.79
CA THR A 305 42.78 -26.18 12.01
C THR A 305 43.87 -25.11 11.79
N ARG A 306 44.22 -24.42 12.88
CA ARG A 306 45.36 -23.52 13.09
C ARG A 306 46.69 -24.06 12.54
N SER A 307 47.48 -23.23 11.84
CA SER A 307 48.94 -23.24 11.99
C SER A 307 49.56 -21.87 11.66
N GLN A 308 50.48 -21.44 12.53
CA GLN A 308 51.25 -20.19 12.47
C GLN A 308 52.45 -20.33 11.52
N ARG A 309 52.82 -19.22 10.84
CA ARG A 309 54.20 -18.71 10.59
C ARG A 309 54.09 -17.44 9.74
N GLN A 310 54.30 -16.26 10.30
CA GLN A 310 55.57 -15.55 10.57
C GLN A 310 55.87 -14.50 9.47
N GLU A 311 55.73 -13.24 9.90
CA GLU A 311 56.08 -11.92 9.37
C GLU A 311 56.98 -11.81 8.12
N THR A 312 56.68 -10.81 7.28
CA THR A 312 57.63 -9.71 7.03
C THR A 312 57.01 -8.50 6.31
N ARG A 313 57.25 -7.31 6.91
CA ARG A 313 57.36 -5.95 6.34
C ARG A 313 56.11 -5.20 5.84
N GLU A 314 55.59 -4.35 6.71
CA GLU A 314 54.77 -3.16 6.39
C GLU A 314 55.58 -2.05 5.69
N PRO A 315 54.91 -1.21 4.86
CA PRO A 315 55.20 0.21 4.80
C PRO A 315 54.05 1.05 5.38
N SER A 316 54.39 1.81 6.43
CA SER A 316 53.81 3.04 6.98
C SER A 316 52.34 3.41 6.69
N ARG A 317 51.50 3.21 7.72
CA ARG A 317 50.09 3.62 7.87
C ARG A 317 49.84 5.13 8.13
N GLU A 318 50.79 6.02 7.84
CA GLU A 318 50.76 7.39 8.39
C GLU A 318 50.55 8.52 7.37
N SER A 319 50.62 8.25 6.07
CA SER A 319 50.40 9.25 5.00
C SER A 319 48.95 9.32 4.49
N SER A 320 48.12 8.30 4.72
CA SER A 320 46.74 8.26 4.19
C SER A 320 45.72 8.96 5.09
N ARG A 321 46.00 9.19 6.38
CA ARG A 321 45.02 9.76 7.33
C ARG A 321 44.86 11.29 7.27
N ARG A 322 45.75 12.02 6.60
CA ARG A 322 45.70 13.50 6.53
C ARG A 322 45.13 14.07 5.24
N ALA A 323 44.82 13.25 4.23
CA ALA A 323 44.18 13.71 2.98
C ALA A 323 42.66 13.47 2.93
N LEU A 324 42.10 12.66 3.84
CA LEU A 324 40.70 12.20 3.79
C LEU A 324 39.71 13.05 4.63
N ALA A 325 40.17 14.10 5.31
CA ALA A 325 39.34 14.85 6.26
C ALA A 325 39.00 16.30 5.85
N SER A 326 39.31 16.73 4.62
CA SER A 326 39.13 18.16 4.25
C SER A 326 38.74 18.45 2.80
N SER A 327 38.18 17.51 2.03
CA SER A 327 37.61 17.84 0.71
C SER A 327 36.10 18.08 0.81
N GLU A 328 35.70 19.16 1.49
CA GLU A 328 34.44 19.81 1.12
C GLU A 328 34.67 20.45 -0.25
N PHE A 329 34.17 19.81 -1.31
CA PHE A 329 34.13 20.43 -2.64
C PHE A 329 33.13 21.58 -2.60
N VAL A 330 33.66 22.79 -2.40
CA VAL A 330 32.88 24.03 -2.31
C VAL A 330 32.29 24.35 -3.68
N MET A 331 30.95 24.44 -3.74
CA MET A 331 30.22 24.99 -4.87
C MET A 331 30.61 26.46 -5.07
N GLY A 332 31.19 26.79 -6.23
CA GLY A 332 31.30 28.18 -6.68
C GLY A 332 29.94 28.70 -7.17
N PRO A 333 29.70 30.02 -7.18
CA PRO A 333 28.39 30.62 -7.52
C PRO A 333 27.93 30.47 -8.99
N GLU A 334 28.62 29.69 -9.81
CA GLU A 334 28.35 29.54 -11.25
C GLU A 334 28.48 28.05 -11.63
N ALA A 335 27.39 27.30 -11.50
CA ALA A 335 27.25 25.96 -12.05
C ALA A 335 26.30 26.04 -13.27
N GLU A 336 26.58 25.29 -14.34
CA GLU A 336 25.81 25.37 -15.58
C GLU A 336 24.66 24.35 -15.57
N PRO A 337 23.39 24.79 -15.53
CA PRO A 337 22.25 23.88 -15.55
C PRO A 337 22.09 23.25 -16.94
N TRP A 338 21.43 22.09 -17.00
CA TRP A 338 21.11 21.46 -18.27
C TRP A 338 20.31 22.41 -19.17
N ARG A 339 20.64 22.42 -20.46
CA ARG A 339 19.85 23.09 -21.50
C ARG A 339 19.68 22.15 -22.68
N ALA A 340 18.48 22.10 -23.25
CA ALA A 340 18.13 21.18 -24.35
C ALA A 340 19.06 21.25 -25.59
N GLY A 341 19.80 22.35 -25.80
CA GLY A 341 20.81 22.48 -26.86
C GLY A 341 22.21 21.95 -26.53
N SER A 342 22.42 21.40 -25.32
CA SER A 342 23.70 20.86 -24.83
C SER A 342 23.87 19.37 -25.10
N VAL A 343 22.91 18.77 -25.81
CA VAL A 343 22.86 17.34 -26.10
C VAL A 343 23.77 17.03 -27.29
N VAL A 344 24.68 16.07 -27.13
CA VAL A 344 25.28 15.39 -28.28
C VAL A 344 24.19 14.48 -28.82
N ALA A 345 23.78 14.65 -30.07
CA ALA A 345 22.73 13.82 -30.68
C ALA A 345 23.15 12.35 -30.66
N GLN A 346 22.73 11.64 -29.62
CA GLN A 346 23.03 10.23 -29.47
C GLN A 346 22.17 9.51 -30.50
N LYS A 347 22.81 8.94 -31.52
CA LYS A 347 22.10 8.14 -32.50
C LYS A 347 21.44 6.99 -31.74
N ALA A 348 20.13 6.84 -31.91
CA ALA A 348 19.42 5.74 -31.29
C ALA A 348 19.92 4.45 -31.95
N GLU A 349 20.81 3.77 -31.23
CA GLU A 349 21.43 2.51 -31.63
C GLU A 349 20.82 1.37 -30.81
N PRO A 350 20.68 0.15 -31.37
CA PRO A 350 20.32 -1.02 -30.60
C PRO A 350 21.32 -1.29 -29.46
N GLY A 351 20.86 -1.91 -28.38
CA GLY A 351 21.72 -2.30 -27.27
C GLY A 351 21.07 -3.28 -26.31
N VAL A 352 21.87 -3.89 -25.44
CA VAL A 352 21.39 -4.67 -24.29
C VAL A 352 21.92 -4.02 -23.03
N ALA A 353 21.02 -3.48 -22.20
CA ALA A 353 21.35 -2.86 -20.93
C ALA A 353 21.42 -3.90 -19.82
N ILE A 354 22.36 -3.73 -18.88
CA ILE A 354 22.46 -4.44 -17.60
C ILE A 354 22.58 -3.34 -16.54
N ASP A 355 21.67 -3.33 -15.55
CA ASP A 355 21.61 -2.28 -14.54
C ASP A 355 21.79 -2.77 -13.10
N TYR A 356 22.21 -1.85 -12.22
CA TYR A 356 21.73 -1.83 -10.83
C TYR A 356 21.02 -0.51 -10.55
N THR A 357 20.13 -0.58 -9.56
CA THR A 357 19.33 0.54 -9.10
C THR A 357 19.47 0.72 -7.59
N LEU A 358 19.84 1.92 -7.14
CA LEU A 358 19.67 2.36 -5.74
C LEU A 358 18.32 3.05 -5.60
N LEU A 359 17.44 2.49 -4.78
CA LEU A 359 16.08 2.99 -4.51
C LEU A 359 16.03 3.81 -3.22
N VAL A 360 15.38 4.96 -3.29
CA VAL A 360 14.91 5.72 -2.12
C VAL A 360 13.75 4.96 -1.51
N THR A 361 13.82 4.64 -0.22
CA THR A 361 12.76 3.86 0.45
C THR A 361 12.16 4.60 1.64
N ALA A 362 10.84 4.46 1.83
CA ALA A 362 10.18 4.83 3.07
C ALA A 362 10.08 3.61 3.99
N THR A 363 10.69 3.69 5.17
CA THR A 363 10.69 2.57 6.12
C THR A 363 9.45 2.56 7.02
N ASN A 364 8.93 1.38 7.32
CA ASN A 364 7.85 1.15 8.28
C ASN A 364 6.57 1.97 8.00
N PHE A 365 6.21 2.10 6.73
CA PHE A 365 5.09 2.95 6.32
C PHE A 365 3.75 2.37 6.77
N THR A 366 2.86 3.24 7.25
CA THR A 366 1.48 2.89 7.61
C THR A 366 0.51 3.58 6.68
N PHE A 367 -0.21 2.80 5.88
CA PHE A 367 -1.39 3.24 5.16
C PHE A 367 -2.54 3.37 6.16
N LYS A 368 -2.88 4.61 6.52
CA LYS A 368 -3.88 4.95 7.54
C LYS A 368 -5.32 4.88 7.02
N ALA A 369 -6.22 4.34 7.85
CA ALA A 369 -7.65 4.15 7.55
C ALA A 369 -8.45 5.45 7.30
N ASP A 370 -8.00 6.58 7.87
CA ASP A 370 -8.61 7.90 7.75
C ASP A 370 -8.07 8.72 6.58
N THR A 371 -7.24 8.11 5.73
CA THR A 371 -6.48 8.84 4.72
C THR A 371 -6.75 8.27 3.32
N THR A 372 -7.01 9.18 2.37
CA THR A 372 -6.94 8.87 0.94
C THR A 372 -5.53 9.22 0.44
N TYR A 373 -4.86 8.27 -0.19
CA TYR A 373 -3.54 8.45 -0.81
C TYR A 373 -3.69 8.58 -2.32
N TYR A 374 -2.93 9.49 -2.94
CA TYR A 374 -2.81 9.62 -4.39
C TYR A 374 -1.39 9.28 -4.83
N VAL A 375 -1.23 8.12 -5.46
CA VAL A 375 0.04 7.60 -5.97
C VAL A 375 0.17 8.00 -7.44
N HIS A 376 1.12 8.90 -7.72
CA HIS A 376 1.35 9.41 -9.06
C HIS A 376 2.72 9.04 -9.65
N ASN A 377 3.56 8.36 -8.86
CA ASN A 377 4.82 7.77 -9.29
C ASN A 377 5.09 6.51 -8.42
N SER A 378 6.24 5.88 -8.56
CA SER A 378 6.64 4.75 -7.73
C SER A 378 6.74 5.13 -6.24
N VAL A 379 6.31 4.21 -5.38
CA VAL A 379 6.42 4.27 -3.93
C VAL A 379 7.12 3.02 -3.45
N THR A 380 8.38 3.17 -3.03
CA THR A 380 9.20 2.07 -2.54
C THR A 380 9.18 2.04 -1.02
N LEU A 381 8.74 0.92 -0.45
CA LEU A 381 8.60 0.69 0.98
C LEU A 381 9.55 -0.42 1.45
N SER A 382 10.08 -0.26 2.66
CA SER A 382 11.03 -1.20 3.27
C SER A 382 10.91 -1.20 4.81
N GLY A 383 11.79 -1.93 5.48
CA GLY A 383 11.91 -1.93 6.94
C GLY A 383 11.32 -3.20 7.57
N THR A 384 11.00 -3.09 8.86
CA THR A 384 10.58 -4.23 9.68
C THR A 384 9.09 -4.55 9.60
N ASN A 385 8.26 -3.59 9.17
CA ASN A 385 6.83 -3.80 9.00
C ASN A 385 6.15 -2.70 8.16
N THR A 386 5.44 -3.06 7.11
CA THR A 386 4.52 -2.15 6.39
C THR A 386 3.11 -2.47 6.85
N THR A 387 2.40 -1.48 7.39
CA THR A 387 1.03 -1.66 7.89
C THR A 387 0.01 -1.13 6.89
N ILE A 388 -0.98 -1.95 6.57
CA ILE A 388 -2.18 -1.55 5.82
C ILE A 388 -3.37 -1.59 6.77
N GLU A 389 -3.85 -0.42 7.19
CA GLU A 389 -5.03 -0.36 8.05
C GLU A 389 -6.32 -0.58 7.26
N GLY A 390 -7.29 -1.23 7.91
CA GLY A 390 -8.62 -1.42 7.33
C GLY A 390 -9.35 -0.11 7.11
N GLY A 391 -9.90 0.07 5.91
CA GLY A 391 -10.57 1.31 5.49
C GLY A 391 -9.67 2.27 4.71
N THR A 392 -8.38 1.97 4.54
CA THR A 392 -7.50 2.82 3.72
C THR A 392 -7.97 2.86 2.26
N VAL A 393 -7.88 4.04 1.62
CA VAL A 393 -8.10 4.22 0.18
C VAL A 393 -6.83 4.74 -0.48
N VAL A 394 -6.34 4.02 -1.49
CA VAL A 394 -5.21 4.40 -2.32
C VAL A 394 -5.67 4.54 -3.77
N LYS A 395 -5.39 5.70 -4.36
CA LYS A 395 -5.80 6.07 -5.71
C LYS A 395 -4.58 6.28 -6.59
N PHE A 396 -4.60 5.74 -7.80
CA PHE A 396 -3.48 5.83 -8.73
C PHE A 396 -3.80 6.70 -9.95
N THR A 397 -2.75 7.28 -10.53
CA THR A 397 -2.82 7.97 -11.82
C THR A 397 -2.49 7.04 -12.98
N ASN A 398 -3.07 7.26 -14.15
CA ASN A 398 -2.78 6.49 -15.38
C ASN A 398 -1.37 6.66 -15.97
N GLY A 399 -0.41 7.14 -15.17
CA GLY A 399 1.00 7.23 -15.51
C GLY A 399 1.67 5.86 -15.39
N ALA A 400 2.58 5.56 -16.32
CA ALA A 400 3.19 4.24 -16.45
C ALA A 400 4.06 3.81 -15.25
N THR A 401 4.42 4.73 -14.34
CA THR A 401 5.29 4.45 -13.19
C THR A 401 4.55 4.30 -11.87
N ALA A 402 3.26 4.65 -11.80
CA ALA A 402 2.49 4.63 -10.56
C ALA A 402 2.40 3.20 -9.98
N SER A 403 3.11 2.96 -8.87
CA SER A 403 3.31 1.62 -8.30
C SER A 403 3.54 1.68 -6.78
N ILE A 404 3.14 0.65 -6.05
CA ILE A 404 3.58 0.40 -4.66
C ILE A 404 4.46 -0.83 -4.64
N LEU A 405 5.71 -0.67 -4.25
CA LEU A 405 6.73 -1.71 -4.23
C LEU A 405 7.20 -1.92 -2.78
N ILE A 406 6.99 -3.10 -2.23
CA ILE A 406 7.34 -3.45 -0.85
C ILE A 406 8.50 -4.44 -0.86
N TYR A 407 9.69 -3.97 -0.48
CA TYR A 407 10.92 -4.75 -0.50
C TYR A 407 11.27 -5.28 0.89
N PHE A 408 11.11 -6.60 1.08
CA PHE A 408 11.55 -7.36 2.26
C PHE A 408 11.03 -6.79 3.59
N SER A 409 9.84 -6.23 3.54
CA SER A 409 9.11 -5.78 4.71
C SER A 409 7.88 -6.67 4.84
N PRO A 410 7.70 -7.37 5.97
CA PRO A 410 6.42 -8.02 6.28
C PRO A 410 5.27 -7.03 6.11
N VAL A 411 4.16 -7.49 5.53
CA VAL A 411 2.95 -6.68 5.39
C VAL A 411 1.94 -7.09 6.45
N SER A 412 1.64 -6.18 7.37
CA SER A 412 0.59 -6.36 8.38
C SER A 412 -0.72 -5.74 7.88
N CYS A 413 -1.69 -6.59 7.54
CA CYS A 413 -3.06 -6.16 7.28
C CYS A 413 -3.84 -6.03 8.60
N SER A 414 -4.38 -4.85 8.87
CA SER A 414 -5.41 -4.63 9.91
C SER A 414 -6.80 -4.40 9.28
N SER A 415 -6.95 -4.73 8.00
CA SER A 415 -8.21 -4.86 7.28
C SER A 415 -9.05 -6.03 7.83
N GLY A 416 -10.31 -6.07 7.43
CA GLY A 416 -11.26 -7.07 7.89
C GLY A 416 -12.66 -6.82 7.31
N PRO A 417 -13.65 -7.63 7.71
CA PRO A 417 -15.04 -7.48 7.31
C PRO A 417 -15.53 -6.04 7.40
N TYR A 418 -16.14 -5.55 6.32
CA TYR A 418 -16.71 -4.19 6.20
C TYR A 418 -15.71 -3.04 6.27
N ARG A 419 -14.40 -3.31 6.38
CA ARG A 419 -13.32 -2.31 6.37
C ARG A 419 -12.12 -2.79 5.53
N PRO A 420 -12.33 -3.17 4.25
CA PRO A 420 -11.22 -3.56 3.39
C PRO A 420 -10.27 -2.38 3.14
N ALA A 421 -9.04 -2.67 2.70
CA ALA A 421 -8.19 -1.66 2.08
C ALA A 421 -8.41 -1.65 0.57
N ILE A 422 -8.54 -0.46 -0.02
CA ILE A 422 -8.98 -0.28 -1.40
C ILE A 422 -7.91 0.45 -2.21
N PHE A 423 -7.50 -0.16 -3.31
CA PHE A 423 -6.53 0.33 -4.29
C PHE A 423 -7.28 0.53 -5.62
N THR A 424 -7.39 1.75 -6.12
CA THR A 424 -8.26 2.06 -7.28
C THR A 424 -7.75 3.25 -8.11
N ALA A 425 -8.50 3.63 -9.13
CA ALA A 425 -8.21 4.78 -9.99
C ALA A 425 -8.45 6.13 -9.30
N LYS A 426 -7.71 7.17 -9.68
CA LYS A 426 -8.02 8.56 -9.28
C LYS A 426 -9.44 9.00 -9.70
N ASP A 427 -9.97 8.40 -10.77
CA ASP A 427 -11.29 8.67 -11.35
C ASP A 427 -12.42 7.88 -10.68
N ASP A 428 -12.12 7.02 -9.70
CA ASP A 428 -13.10 6.33 -8.88
C ASP A 428 -13.56 7.24 -7.72
N ASP A 429 -14.66 7.97 -7.93
CA ASP A 429 -15.26 8.84 -6.92
C ASP A 429 -16.20 8.10 -5.95
N THR A 430 -16.28 6.77 -6.04
CA THR A 430 -17.16 5.99 -5.16
C THR A 430 -16.57 5.81 -3.76
N VAL A 431 -15.24 5.88 -3.60
CA VAL A 431 -14.50 5.65 -2.36
C VAL A 431 -13.48 6.77 -2.08
N GLY A 432 -13.27 7.09 -0.80
CA GLY A 432 -12.32 8.12 -0.38
C GLY A 432 -12.59 9.51 -0.94
N GLU A 433 -11.62 10.40 -0.80
CA GLU A 433 -11.68 11.77 -1.29
C GLU A 433 -11.58 11.82 -2.83
N THR A 434 -12.32 12.72 -3.47
CA THR A 434 -12.19 12.99 -4.91
C THR A 434 -10.86 13.67 -5.19
N ILE A 435 -10.06 13.10 -6.09
CA ILE A 435 -8.78 13.68 -6.52
C ILE A 435 -9.05 14.81 -7.54
N PRO A 436 -8.36 15.96 -7.45
CA PRO A 436 -8.50 17.03 -8.43
C PRO A 436 -8.28 16.51 -9.86
N GLY A 437 -9.18 16.88 -10.78
CA GLY A 437 -9.15 16.38 -12.16
C GLY A 437 -9.67 14.94 -12.33
N SER A 438 -10.36 14.38 -11.34
CA SER A 438 -11.15 13.15 -11.48
C SER A 438 -12.25 13.34 -12.54
N SER A 439 -12.45 12.33 -13.40
CA SER A 439 -13.60 12.29 -14.33
C SER A 439 -14.86 11.72 -13.68
N GLY A 440 -14.76 11.14 -12.47
CA GLY A 440 -15.82 10.39 -11.81
C GLY A 440 -16.20 9.06 -12.48
N ASN A 441 -15.46 8.65 -13.52
CA ASN A 441 -15.67 7.39 -14.22
C ASN A 441 -14.34 6.68 -14.48
N PRO A 442 -13.97 5.65 -13.69
CA PRO A 442 -12.72 4.95 -13.89
C PRO A 442 -12.72 4.01 -15.12
N LEU A 443 -13.83 3.87 -15.85
CA LEU A 443 -13.97 2.94 -16.98
C LEU A 443 -13.50 3.50 -18.33
N THR A 444 -13.12 4.78 -18.41
CA THR A 444 -12.83 5.47 -19.69
C THR A 444 -11.36 5.46 -20.10
N ASN A 445 -10.45 5.12 -19.19
CA ASN A 445 -9.00 5.09 -19.43
C ASN A 445 -8.44 3.68 -19.30
N TYR A 446 -7.32 3.40 -19.99
CA TYR A 446 -6.56 2.16 -19.81
C TYR A 446 -5.67 2.27 -18.56
N TYR A 447 -5.84 1.32 -17.62
CA TYR A 447 -5.15 1.07 -16.35
C TYR A 447 -4.54 2.27 -15.59
N TYR A 448 -4.98 2.47 -14.35
CA TYR A 448 -4.53 3.56 -13.48
C TYR A 448 -3.31 3.23 -12.63
N ALA A 449 -2.82 2.01 -12.60
CA ALA A 449 -1.57 1.67 -11.90
C ALA A 449 -0.76 0.74 -12.79
N ASN A 450 0.56 0.85 -12.76
CA ASN A 450 1.39 -0.21 -13.33
C ASN A 450 1.35 -1.43 -12.40
N MET A 451 1.70 -1.23 -11.12
CA MET A 451 1.54 -2.25 -10.07
C MET A 451 0.64 -1.70 -8.96
N GLY A 452 -0.53 -2.32 -8.75
CA GLY A 452 -1.40 -1.97 -7.62
C GLY A 452 -0.68 -2.21 -6.29
N LEU A 453 -0.11 -3.40 -6.14
CA LEU A 453 0.77 -3.76 -5.02
C LEU A 453 1.80 -4.80 -5.48
N ALA A 454 3.06 -4.62 -5.13
CA ALA A 454 4.13 -5.57 -5.39
C ALA A 454 4.87 -5.90 -4.10
N VAL A 455 4.93 -7.18 -3.75
CA VAL A 455 5.57 -7.67 -2.53
C VAL A 455 6.76 -8.55 -2.91
N PHE A 456 7.95 -8.11 -2.52
CA PHE A 456 9.21 -8.84 -2.70
C PHE A 456 9.61 -9.45 -1.36
N GLY A 457 9.41 -10.76 -1.22
CA GLY A 457 9.68 -11.48 0.01
C GLY A 457 8.67 -12.58 0.31
N SER A 458 9.06 -13.49 1.19
CA SER A 458 8.28 -14.67 1.58
C SER A 458 7.47 -14.44 2.86
N GLY A 459 6.44 -15.27 3.09
CA GLY A 459 5.69 -15.30 4.35
C GLY A 459 4.61 -14.23 4.53
N ASN A 460 4.25 -13.51 3.45
CA ASN A 460 3.28 -12.43 3.49
C ASN A 460 1.85 -12.95 3.33
N ARG A 461 0.99 -12.63 4.31
CA ARG A 461 -0.42 -13.05 4.35
C ARG A 461 -1.33 -11.84 4.23
N LEU A 462 -1.67 -11.49 3.00
CA LEU A 462 -2.52 -10.34 2.68
C LEU A 462 -3.99 -10.77 2.73
N HIS A 463 -4.86 -9.91 3.26
CA HIS A 463 -6.29 -10.20 3.32
C HIS A 463 -7.18 -8.96 3.29
N ASP A 464 -8.46 -9.14 2.92
CA ASP A 464 -9.50 -8.11 2.88
C ASP A 464 -9.08 -6.87 2.06
N LEU A 465 -8.67 -7.13 0.81
CA LEU A 465 -8.19 -6.12 -0.15
C LEU A 465 -9.12 -6.01 -1.36
N ARG A 466 -9.35 -4.79 -1.85
CA ARG A 466 -9.92 -4.56 -3.19
C ARG A 466 -8.91 -3.82 -4.06
N ILE A 467 -8.47 -4.44 -5.14
CA ILE A 467 -7.55 -3.84 -6.11
C ILE A 467 -8.29 -3.70 -7.45
N ALA A 468 -8.41 -2.48 -7.95
CA ALA A 468 -9.19 -2.19 -9.15
C ALA A 468 -8.42 -1.33 -10.16
N HIS A 469 -8.69 -1.58 -11.44
CA HIS A 469 -8.19 -0.79 -12.58
C HIS A 469 -6.66 -0.72 -12.69
N ALA A 470 -5.94 -1.72 -12.18
CA ALA A 470 -4.47 -1.79 -12.29
C ALA A 470 -4.04 -2.59 -13.53
N ARG A 471 -2.87 -2.32 -14.08
CA ARG A 471 -2.27 -3.18 -15.11
C ARG A 471 -1.95 -4.53 -14.48
N TYR A 472 -1.16 -4.52 -13.42
CA TYR A 472 -0.91 -5.68 -12.57
C TYR A 472 -1.53 -5.41 -11.20
N GLY A 473 -2.49 -6.26 -10.79
CA GLY A 473 -3.20 -6.08 -9.52
C GLY A 473 -2.27 -6.30 -8.33
N LEU A 474 -1.81 -7.55 -8.16
CA LEU A 474 -0.92 -7.94 -7.07
C LEU A 474 0.23 -8.80 -7.58
N LEU A 475 1.48 -8.36 -7.36
CA LEU A 475 2.69 -9.16 -7.57
C LEU A 475 3.15 -9.77 -6.25
N PHE A 476 3.39 -11.08 -6.25
CA PHE A 476 4.26 -11.75 -5.29
C PHE A 476 5.52 -12.22 -6.00
N TYR A 477 6.66 -11.66 -5.61
CA TYR A 477 7.96 -12.05 -6.12
C TYR A 477 8.66 -12.92 -5.08
N ASP A 478 8.52 -14.25 -5.20
CA ASP A 478 9.19 -15.21 -4.32
C ASP A 478 9.25 -16.61 -4.94
N TYR A 479 10.41 -17.02 -5.49
CA TYR A 479 10.57 -18.34 -6.10
C TYR A 479 10.52 -19.52 -5.10
N ASN A 480 10.33 -19.30 -3.80
CA ASN A 480 10.48 -20.33 -2.77
C ASN A 480 9.33 -21.33 -2.81
N SER A 481 9.65 -22.58 -3.11
CA SER A 481 8.67 -23.69 -3.10
C SER A 481 8.12 -24.01 -1.71
N GLY A 482 8.73 -23.47 -0.64
CA GLY A 482 8.24 -23.51 0.74
C GLY A 482 7.60 -22.20 1.23
N SER A 483 7.34 -21.24 0.35
CA SER A 483 6.73 -19.96 0.75
C SER A 483 5.34 -20.18 1.37
N SER A 484 4.96 -19.28 2.28
CA SER A 484 3.60 -19.21 2.84
C SER A 484 2.88 -17.92 2.41
N ASN A 485 3.25 -17.40 1.23
CA ASN A 485 2.60 -16.23 0.65
C ASN A 485 1.13 -16.56 0.33
N GLU A 486 0.24 -15.66 0.72
CA GLU A 486 -1.19 -15.90 0.65
C GLU A 486 -1.96 -14.61 0.44
N LEU A 487 -3.00 -14.69 -0.39
CA LEU A 487 -4.04 -13.68 -0.50
C LEU A 487 -5.40 -14.29 -0.10
N ARG A 488 -6.10 -13.64 0.82
CA ARG A 488 -7.46 -14.05 1.26
C ARG A 488 -8.49 -12.95 1.09
N HIS A 489 -9.74 -13.32 0.85
CA HIS A 489 -10.89 -12.40 0.94
C HIS A 489 -10.69 -11.13 0.10
N ALA A 490 -10.26 -11.31 -1.14
CA ALA A 490 -9.83 -10.18 -1.97
C ALA A 490 -10.62 -10.10 -3.28
N GLN A 491 -10.79 -8.86 -3.75
CA GLN A 491 -11.49 -8.51 -4.97
C GLN A 491 -10.53 -7.82 -5.94
N LEU A 492 -10.31 -8.42 -7.11
CA LEU A 492 -9.49 -7.88 -8.19
C LEU A 492 -10.36 -7.54 -9.39
N VAL A 493 -10.56 -6.26 -9.64
CA VAL A 493 -11.62 -5.76 -10.53
C VAL A 493 -11.01 -4.97 -11.68
N ARG A 494 -11.22 -5.43 -12.92
CA ARG A 494 -10.72 -4.80 -14.15
C ARG A 494 -9.21 -4.55 -14.14
N CYS A 495 -8.45 -5.47 -13.54
CA CYS A 495 -7.00 -5.47 -13.68
C CYS A 495 -6.61 -6.11 -15.03
N GLN A 496 -5.53 -5.70 -15.72
CA GLN A 496 -5.10 -6.42 -16.93
C GLN A 496 -4.74 -7.88 -16.57
N SER A 497 -3.86 -8.02 -15.59
CA SER A 497 -3.51 -9.28 -14.96
C SER A 497 -3.80 -9.13 -13.47
N ALA A 498 -4.72 -9.95 -12.95
CA ALA A 498 -5.20 -9.80 -11.58
C ALA A 498 -4.09 -10.17 -10.57
N VAL A 499 -3.57 -11.38 -10.67
CA VAL A 499 -2.49 -11.87 -9.80
C VAL A 499 -1.26 -12.19 -10.63
N TYR A 500 -0.10 -11.69 -10.20
CA TYR A 500 1.20 -11.96 -10.76
C TYR A 500 2.11 -12.71 -9.77
N PRO A 501 2.01 -14.04 -9.70
CA PRO A 501 2.87 -14.85 -8.85
C PRO A 501 4.19 -15.20 -9.55
N LYS A 502 5.23 -15.28 -8.73
CA LYS A 502 6.46 -16.03 -8.98
C LYS A 502 6.65 -16.94 -7.78
N GLY A 503 6.89 -18.24 -8.00
CA GLY A 503 6.89 -19.30 -6.98
C GLY A 503 5.52 -19.63 -6.38
N TYR A 504 5.46 -20.01 -5.10
CA TYR A 504 4.22 -20.51 -4.48
C TYR A 504 3.30 -19.38 -4.01
N LEU A 505 1.98 -19.52 -4.25
CA LEU A 505 0.95 -18.59 -3.75
C LEU A 505 -0.36 -19.32 -3.41
N GLY A 506 -0.86 -19.09 -2.18
CA GLY A 506 -2.22 -19.44 -1.79
C GLY A 506 -3.21 -18.34 -2.17
N LEU A 507 -4.30 -18.70 -2.84
CA LEU A 507 -5.41 -17.82 -3.21
C LEU A 507 -6.71 -18.35 -2.63
N ARG A 508 -7.33 -17.60 -1.72
CA ARG A 508 -8.44 -18.11 -0.90
C ARG A 508 -9.59 -17.14 -0.83
N ASN A 509 -10.77 -17.56 -1.29
CA ASN A 509 -11.95 -16.71 -1.41
C ASN A 509 -11.63 -15.42 -2.20
N ILE A 510 -11.40 -15.59 -3.51
CA ILE A 510 -10.95 -14.51 -4.41
C ILE A 510 -12.01 -14.24 -5.47
N LEU A 511 -12.30 -12.96 -5.69
CA LEU A 511 -13.12 -12.51 -6.81
C LEU A 511 -12.22 -11.83 -7.84
N VAL A 512 -12.24 -12.31 -9.08
CA VAL A 512 -11.59 -11.67 -10.22
C VAL A 512 -12.63 -11.38 -11.29
N THR A 513 -12.72 -10.14 -11.78
CA THR A 513 -13.67 -9.81 -12.85
C THR A 513 -13.07 -8.86 -13.88
N GLY A 514 -13.28 -9.13 -15.16
CA GLY A 514 -12.87 -8.25 -16.25
C GLY A 514 -11.37 -8.17 -16.49
N ALA A 515 -10.63 -9.27 -16.26
CA ALA A 515 -9.18 -9.33 -16.45
C ALA A 515 -8.77 -9.99 -17.77
N SER A 516 -7.65 -9.58 -18.38
CA SER A 516 -7.06 -10.35 -19.49
C SER A 516 -6.56 -11.70 -18.99
N ASN A 517 -5.91 -11.72 -17.82
CA ASN A 517 -5.44 -12.94 -17.17
C ASN A 517 -5.85 -12.94 -15.69
N VAL A 518 -6.44 -14.04 -15.21
CA VAL A 518 -6.68 -14.21 -13.77
C VAL A 518 -5.34 -14.42 -13.05
N ILE A 519 -4.54 -15.38 -13.53
CA ILE A 519 -3.18 -15.64 -13.05
C ILE A 519 -2.19 -15.45 -14.21
N TYR A 520 -1.19 -14.61 -14.02
CA TYR A 520 -0.20 -14.30 -15.05
C TYR A 520 1.19 -14.25 -14.43
N GLY A 521 2.12 -15.11 -14.81
CA GLY A 521 3.45 -15.08 -14.21
C GLY A 521 4.43 -16.00 -14.89
N ASN A 522 5.47 -16.40 -14.17
CA ASN A 522 6.36 -17.46 -14.61
C ASN A 522 6.89 -18.28 -13.44
N SER A 523 7.10 -19.59 -13.66
CA SER A 523 7.58 -20.54 -12.64
C SER A 523 6.81 -20.43 -11.31
N PHE A 524 5.47 -20.50 -11.38
CA PHE A 524 4.60 -20.36 -10.22
C PHE A 524 3.82 -21.63 -9.90
N THR A 525 3.43 -21.79 -8.63
CA THR A 525 2.47 -22.81 -8.19
C THR A 525 1.39 -22.15 -7.36
N CYS A 526 0.14 -22.17 -7.85
CA CYS A 526 -0.98 -21.57 -7.15
C CYS A 526 -1.91 -22.64 -6.57
N ARG A 527 -2.20 -22.54 -5.26
CA ARG A 527 -3.29 -23.29 -4.61
C ARG A 527 -4.48 -22.36 -4.44
N VAL A 528 -5.59 -22.69 -5.09
CA VAL A 528 -6.77 -21.83 -5.20
C VAL A 528 -7.99 -22.51 -4.60
N GLU A 529 -8.69 -21.83 -3.69
CA GLU A 529 -9.94 -22.27 -3.09
C GLU A 529 -10.96 -21.13 -3.15
N HIS A 530 -12.18 -21.40 -3.60
CA HIS A 530 -13.26 -20.40 -3.69
C HIS A 530 -12.88 -19.20 -4.58
N LEU A 531 -12.50 -19.46 -5.83
CA LEU A 531 -12.34 -18.43 -6.85
C LEU A 531 -13.68 -18.23 -7.59
N THR A 532 -14.17 -16.99 -7.62
CA THR A 532 -15.05 -16.55 -8.69
C THR A 532 -14.23 -15.75 -9.69
N ALA A 533 -14.05 -16.26 -10.90
CA ALA A 533 -13.51 -15.48 -12.01
C ALA A 533 -14.61 -15.21 -13.03
N SER A 534 -14.75 -13.98 -13.50
CA SER A 534 -15.76 -13.62 -14.49
C SER A 534 -15.27 -12.69 -15.59
N GLN A 535 -15.74 -12.91 -16.82
CA GLN A 535 -15.40 -12.07 -17.98
C GLN A 535 -13.88 -11.91 -18.15
N CYS A 536 -13.14 -13.01 -18.03
CA CYS A 536 -11.69 -13.01 -18.10
C CYS A 536 -11.17 -13.67 -19.38
N GLY A 537 -10.08 -13.13 -19.94
CA GLY A 537 -9.45 -13.65 -21.15
C GLY A 537 -8.92 -15.07 -20.96
N LEU A 538 -8.04 -15.28 -19.98
CA LEU A 538 -7.44 -16.56 -19.63
C LEU A 538 -7.49 -16.82 -18.12
N LEU A 539 -7.68 -18.07 -17.71
CA LEU A 539 -7.51 -18.50 -16.31
C LEU A 539 -6.04 -18.36 -15.87
N ALA A 540 -5.11 -18.87 -16.66
CA ALA A 540 -3.69 -18.85 -16.31
C ALA A 540 -2.80 -18.77 -17.56
N TYR A 541 -1.76 -17.95 -17.48
CA TYR A 541 -0.74 -17.83 -18.50
C TYR A 541 0.66 -17.73 -17.89
N ASP A 542 1.56 -18.64 -18.31
CA ASP A 542 2.99 -18.54 -18.05
C ASP A 542 3.66 -17.82 -19.23
N TYR A 543 4.15 -16.60 -19.05
CA TYR A 543 4.70 -15.84 -20.17
C TYR A 543 6.07 -16.35 -20.65
N ASP A 544 6.78 -17.10 -19.82
CA ASP A 544 8.14 -17.61 -20.06
C ASP A 544 8.15 -19.14 -20.35
N GLY A 545 7.02 -19.80 -20.07
CA GLY A 545 6.79 -21.21 -20.35
C GLY A 545 7.69 -22.13 -19.53
N SER A 546 8.66 -22.77 -20.19
CA SER A 546 9.63 -23.66 -19.55
C SER A 546 11.07 -23.14 -19.63
N GLY A 547 11.27 -21.86 -20.00
CA GLY A 547 12.59 -21.26 -20.20
C GLY A 547 13.54 -21.42 -19.01
N ASN A 548 12.99 -21.45 -17.80
CA ASN A 548 13.71 -21.64 -16.52
C ASN A 548 13.66 -23.07 -15.95
N GLY A 549 13.18 -24.07 -16.70
CA GLY A 549 13.15 -25.48 -16.27
C GLY A 549 12.09 -25.84 -15.23
N MET A 550 11.24 -24.90 -14.82
CA MET A 550 10.06 -25.14 -13.97
C MET A 550 8.78 -24.99 -14.78
N THR A 551 7.79 -25.87 -14.55
CA THR A 551 6.46 -25.78 -15.16
C THR A 551 5.49 -25.14 -14.17
N SER A 552 4.77 -24.11 -14.61
CA SER A 552 3.74 -23.49 -13.76
C SER A 552 2.51 -24.39 -13.57
N LEU A 553 1.98 -24.41 -12.34
CA LEU A 553 0.86 -25.27 -11.91
C LEU A 553 -0.23 -24.44 -11.20
N VAL A 554 -1.50 -24.77 -11.46
CA VAL A 554 -2.64 -24.27 -10.68
C VAL A 554 -3.50 -25.44 -10.21
N SER A 555 -3.67 -25.58 -8.90
CA SER A 555 -4.68 -26.46 -8.31
C SER A 555 -5.85 -25.62 -7.81
N ILE A 556 -7.06 -25.86 -8.32
CA ILE A 556 -8.24 -25.05 -8.02
C ILE A 556 -9.39 -25.90 -7.44
N ALA A 557 -10.03 -25.40 -6.40
CA ALA A 557 -11.16 -26.04 -5.75
C ALA A 557 -12.33 -25.08 -5.50
N ASN A 558 -13.55 -25.61 -5.45
CA ASN A 558 -14.78 -24.91 -5.03
C ASN A 558 -15.04 -23.58 -5.77
N SER A 559 -14.87 -23.55 -7.09
CA SER A 559 -14.75 -22.30 -7.86
C SER A 559 -15.75 -22.18 -9.02
N ILE A 560 -16.09 -20.94 -9.39
CA ILE A 560 -16.93 -20.60 -10.55
C ILE A 560 -16.12 -19.75 -11.53
N LEU A 561 -15.97 -20.22 -12.76
CA LEU A 561 -15.18 -19.60 -13.83
C LEU A 561 -16.11 -19.19 -14.99
N ALA A 562 -16.86 -18.10 -14.79
CA ALA A 562 -17.92 -17.66 -15.68
C ALA A 562 -17.40 -16.78 -16.83
N VAL A 563 -17.51 -17.21 -18.09
CA VAL A 563 -16.96 -16.47 -19.24
C VAL A 563 -15.44 -16.28 -19.07
N VAL A 564 -14.73 -17.38 -18.82
CA VAL A 564 -13.27 -17.42 -18.64
C VAL A 564 -12.65 -18.32 -19.72
N GLY A 565 -11.62 -17.84 -20.42
CA GLY A 565 -10.87 -18.67 -21.35
C GLY A 565 -9.97 -19.69 -20.65
N ALA A 566 -9.74 -20.82 -21.32
CA ALA A 566 -8.90 -21.90 -20.82
C ALA A 566 -7.44 -21.42 -20.59
N PRO A 567 -6.70 -22.06 -19.66
CA PRO A 567 -5.26 -21.82 -19.52
C PRO A 567 -4.50 -22.19 -20.80
N THR A 568 -3.34 -21.58 -21.05
CA THR A 568 -2.50 -21.88 -22.21
C THR A 568 -1.45 -22.94 -21.89
N ASN A 569 -0.27 -22.54 -21.42
CA ASN A 569 0.89 -23.39 -21.13
C ASN A 569 1.03 -23.73 -19.63
N VAL A 570 -0.06 -23.63 -18.88
CA VAL A 570 -0.11 -23.87 -17.43
C VAL A 570 -0.90 -25.14 -17.16
N ALA A 571 -0.33 -26.06 -16.38
CA ALA A 571 -1.04 -27.25 -15.96
C ALA A 571 -2.09 -26.91 -14.90
N VAL A 572 -3.32 -27.40 -15.06
CA VAL A 572 -4.43 -27.12 -14.12
C VAL A 572 -5.07 -28.42 -13.63
N SER A 573 -5.17 -28.57 -12.32
CA SER A 573 -5.97 -29.62 -11.66
C SER A 573 -7.15 -28.98 -10.93
N GLN A 574 -8.35 -29.55 -11.06
CA GLN A 574 -9.58 -28.94 -10.53
C GLN A 574 -10.46 -29.92 -9.76
N THR A 575 -11.09 -29.43 -8.69
CA THR A 575 -12.05 -30.17 -7.84
C THR A 575 -13.27 -29.30 -7.58
N SER A 576 -14.49 -29.79 -7.82
CA SER A 576 -15.73 -29.00 -7.62
C SER A 576 -15.65 -27.60 -8.26
N CYS A 577 -15.36 -27.54 -9.56
CA CYS A 577 -15.21 -26.30 -10.31
C CYS A 577 -16.17 -26.27 -11.50
N GLU A 578 -16.80 -25.13 -11.73
CA GLU A 578 -17.79 -24.93 -12.79
C GLU A 578 -17.34 -23.87 -13.78
N TRP A 579 -17.58 -24.08 -15.07
CA TRP A 579 -17.17 -23.17 -16.16
C TRP A 579 -18.39 -22.64 -16.96
N PRO A 580 -19.26 -21.80 -16.36
CA PRO A 580 -20.39 -21.23 -17.10
C PRO A 580 -19.93 -20.36 -18.27
N THR A 581 -20.65 -20.42 -19.40
CA THR A 581 -20.33 -19.62 -20.60
C THR A 581 -21.03 -18.26 -20.63
N ASN A 582 -21.74 -17.90 -19.57
CA ASN A 582 -22.52 -16.67 -19.47
C ASN A 582 -22.53 -16.14 -18.02
N MET A 583 -23.02 -14.91 -17.84
CA MET A 583 -23.13 -14.25 -16.54
C MET A 583 -24.43 -14.52 -15.79
N SER A 584 -25.40 -15.26 -16.35
CA SER A 584 -26.69 -15.51 -15.69
C SER A 584 -26.61 -16.51 -14.53
N VAL A 585 -25.41 -17.06 -14.27
CA VAL A 585 -25.08 -17.75 -13.01
C VAL A 585 -25.19 -16.82 -11.80
N PHE A 586 -24.97 -15.52 -12.00
CA PHE A 586 -25.02 -14.52 -10.93
C PHE A 586 -26.25 -13.61 -11.03
N GLU A 587 -26.63 -13.05 -9.89
CA GLU A 587 -27.59 -11.97 -9.76
C GLU A 587 -26.87 -10.70 -9.29
N ALA A 588 -27.14 -9.58 -9.97
CA ALA A 588 -26.57 -8.29 -9.60
C ALA A 588 -27.54 -7.50 -8.71
N ILE A 589 -27.08 -7.05 -7.55
CA ILE A 589 -27.84 -6.20 -6.63
C ILE A 589 -26.93 -5.05 -6.20
N GLY A 590 -27.33 -3.81 -6.52
CA GLY A 590 -26.52 -2.63 -6.22
C GLY A 590 -25.21 -2.62 -7.01
N ALA A 591 -24.08 -2.48 -6.32
CA ALA A 591 -22.74 -2.55 -6.92
C ALA A 591 -22.11 -3.95 -6.82
N GLY A 592 -22.85 -4.96 -6.35
CA GLY A 592 -22.40 -6.35 -6.30
C GLY A 592 -22.96 -7.13 -7.49
N SER A 593 -22.10 -7.79 -8.26
CA SER A 593 -22.48 -8.47 -9.51
C SER A 593 -22.35 -10.00 -9.46
N HIS A 594 -21.87 -10.56 -8.34
CA HIS A 594 -21.51 -11.98 -8.24
C HIS A 594 -22.24 -12.72 -7.11
N TYR A 595 -23.47 -12.28 -6.78
CA TYR A 595 -24.31 -13.05 -5.86
C TYR A 595 -24.91 -14.27 -6.56
N LEU A 596 -25.11 -15.38 -5.84
CA LEU A 596 -25.81 -16.54 -6.36
C LEU A 596 -27.33 -16.34 -6.22
N PRO A 597 -28.13 -16.62 -7.27
CA PRO A 597 -29.58 -16.66 -7.16
C PRO A 597 -30.07 -17.63 -6.07
N ALA A 598 -31.26 -17.39 -5.50
CA ALA A 598 -31.81 -18.20 -4.41
C ALA A 598 -31.93 -19.70 -4.75
N GLN A 599 -32.24 -20.03 -6.01
CA GLN A 599 -32.38 -21.41 -6.51
C GLN A 599 -31.19 -21.84 -7.40
N SER A 600 -29.99 -21.36 -7.07
CA SER A 600 -28.77 -21.69 -7.81
C SER A 600 -28.31 -23.13 -7.55
N SER A 601 -27.93 -23.84 -8.61
CA SER A 601 -27.30 -25.17 -8.54
C SER A 601 -25.89 -25.16 -7.98
N TYR A 602 -25.28 -23.98 -7.87
CA TYR A 602 -23.93 -23.78 -7.33
C TYR A 602 -23.93 -23.63 -5.81
N ARG A 603 -25.11 -23.61 -5.19
CA ARG A 603 -25.25 -23.64 -3.74
C ARG A 603 -25.00 -25.06 -3.23
N ARG A 604 -24.21 -25.18 -2.18
CA ARG A 604 -23.82 -26.43 -1.52
C ARG A 604 -23.20 -27.49 -2.44
N ALA A 605 -22.56 -27.05 -3.52
CA ALA A 605 -21.99 -27.91 -4.55
C ALA A 605 -20.47 -28.13 -4.39
N GLY A 606 -19.84 -27.49 -3.42
CA GLY A 606 -18.41 -27.63 -3.14
C GLY A 606 -18.05 -28.88 -2.33
N ASN A 607 -16.76 -28.98 -1.98
CA ASN A 607 -16.18 -30.04 -1.17
C ASN A 607 -15.50 -29.46 0.08
N TRP A 608 -16.00 -29.80 1.27
CA TRP A 608 -15.46 -29.35 2.56
C TRP A 608 -14.02 -29.80 2.83
N SER A 609 -13.57 -30.90 2.22
CA SER A 609 -12.18 -31.37 2.39
C SER A 609 -11.15 -30.38 1.86
N GLU A 610 -11.58 -29.48 0.96
CA GLU A 610 -10.75 -28.43 0.37
C GLU A 610 -10.84 -27.10 1.13
N VAL A 611 -11.51 -27.02 2.29
CA VAL A 611 -11.81 -25.74 3.00
C VAL A 611 -11.25 -25.70 4.43
N LEU A 612 -10.45 -26.67 4.83
CA LEU A 612 -10.07 -26.87 6.25
C LEU A 612 -9.39 -25.63 6.88
N ASP A 613 -8.59 -24.88 6.12
CA ASP A 613 -7.90 -23.68 6.64
C ASP A 613 -8.78 -22.40 6.65
N LEU A 614 -9.95 -22.44 6.01
CA LEU A 614 -10.88 -21.30 5.86
C LEU A 614 -12.23 -21.53 6.53
N LEU A 615 -12.44 -22.70 7.16
CA LEU A 615 -13.76 -23.16 7.54
C LEU A 615 -14.50 -22.15 8.42
N GLU A 616 -13.85 -21.64 9.46
CA GLU A 616 -14.44 -20.64 10.37
C GLU A 616 -14.71 -19.30 9.68
N GLU A 617 -13.89 -18.92 8.70
CA GLU A 617 -14.04 -17.67 7.96
C GLU A 617 -15.20 -17.77 6.94
N ILE A 618 -15.25 -18.82 6.11
CA ILE A 618 -16.31 -19.06 5.12
C ILE A 618 -17.65 -19.32 5.80
N ALA A 619 -17.66 -20.02 6.93
CA ALA A 619 -18.84 -20.25 7.77
C ALA A 619 -19.62 -18.98 8.10
N THR A 620 -18.94 -17.83 8.18
CA THR A 620 -19.57 -16.54 8.48
C THR A 620 -19.83 -15.68 7.25
N ARG A 621 -19.42 -16.07 6.05
CA ARG A 621 -19.62 -15.28 4.82
C ARG A 621 -20.83 -15.76 4.02
N THR A 622 -21.18 -15.05 2.95
CA THR A 622 -22.37 -15.32 2.15
C THR A 622 -22.14 -15.20 0.65
N THR A 623 -22.89 -15.98 -0.13
CA THR A 623 -23.05 -15.81 -1.57
C THR A 623 -24.39 -15.16 -1.94
N GLU A 624 -25.23 -14.83 -0.96
CA GLU A 624 -26.56 -14.24 -1.16
C GLU A 624 -26.50 -12.71 -1.18
N GLY A 625 -27.27 -12.11 -2.09
CA GLY A 625 -27.38 -10.66 -2.17
C GLY A 625 -28.33 -10.06 -1.11
N PRO A 626 -28.23 -8.75 -0.84
CA PRO A 626 -28.96 -8.11 0.25
C PRO A 626 -30.44 -7.90 -0.04
N LEU A 627 -31.23 -7.76 1.04
CA LEU A 627 -32.53 -7.09 0.95
C LEU A 627 -32.33 -5.60 0.69
N VAL A 628 -32.88 -5.08 -0.40
CA VAL A 628 -32.85 -3.63 -0.68
C VAL A 628 -34.13 -2.97 -0.14
N LEU A 629 -33.98 -1.97 0.73
CA LEU A 629 -35.08 -1.12 1.18
C LEU A 629 -34.85 0.34 0.77
N GLN A 630 -35.90 0.95 0.23
CA GLN A 630 -35.96 2.36 -0.16
C GLN A 630 -37.35 2.93 0.17
N GLY A 631 -37.46 4.25 0.30
CA GLY A 631 -38.73 4.92 0.58
C GLY A 631 -39.03 5.02 2.07
N SER A 632 -40.30 4.96 2.47
CA SER A 632 -40.71 5.28 3.84
C SER A 632 -41.04 4.04 4.69
N ILE A 633 -40.55 4.01 5.93
CA ILE A 633 -41.02 3.11 6.99
C ILE A 633 -42.29 3.73 7.59
N GLN A 634 -43.45 3.27 7.13
CA GLN A 634 -44.76 3.76 7.56
C GLN A 634 -45.27 3.08 8.83
N THR A 635 -44.81 1.87 9.10
CA THR A 635 -45.09 1.11 10.31
C THR A 635 -43.79 0.70 10.96
N SER A 636 -43.75 0.79 12.29
CA SER A 636 -42.55 0.49 13.05
C SER A 636 -42.01 -0.91 12.69
N THR A 637 -40.73 -0.99 12.35
CA THR A 637 -40.12 -2.13 11.64
C THR A 637 -38.87 -2.59 12.37
N ARG A 638 -38.65 -3.91 12.41
CA ARG A 638 -37.45 -4.52 12.99
C ARG A 638 -36.67 -5.27 11.91
N LEU A 639 -35.36 -5.05 11.86
CA LEU A 639 -34.45 -5.67 10.90
C LEU A 639 -33.54 -6.66 11.66
N HIS A 640 -33.38 -7.85 11.09
CA HIS A 640 -32.64 -8.97 11.67
C HIS A 640 -31.63 -9.50 10.66
N PRO A 641 -30.61 -10.29 11.09
CA PRO A 641 -29.79 -11.05 10.17
C PRO A 641 -30.65 -11.87 9.21
N ARG A 642 -30.35 -11.80 7.90
CA ARG A 642 -31.16 -12.38 6.83
C ARG A 642 -30.33 -13.16 5.83
N ALA A 643 -29.20 -12.62 5.39
CA ALA A 643 -28.40 -13.24 4.34
C ALA A 643 -27.94 -14.62 4.81
N ARG A 644 -28.17 -15.67 4.00
CA ARG A 644 -27.76 -17.02 4.36
C ARG A 644 -26.23 -17.07 4.43
N ARG A 645 -25.72 -17.42 5.61
CA ARG A 645 -24.30 -17.74 5.80
C ARG A 645 -24.05 -19.19 5.38
N ASP A 646 -22.83 -19.49 4.95
CA ASP A 646 -22.53 -20.81 4.37
C ASP A 646 -22.56 -21.95 5.42
N CYS A 647 -22.47 -21.62 6.71
CA CYS A 647 -22.86 -22.53 7.79
C CYS A 647 -24.05 -21.99 8.62
N VAL A 648 -24.79 -22.90 9.25
CA VAL A 648 -25.79 -22.56 10.27
C VAL A 648 -25.36 -23.21 11.59
N GLY A 649 -24.94 -22.39 12.56
CA GLY A 649 -24.74 -22.82 13.95
C GLY A 649 -23.44 -23.58 14.25
N GLY A 650 -22.38 -23.38 13.46
CA GLY A 650 -21.06 -23.99 13.72
C GLY A 650 -20.99 -25.50 13.42
N VAL A 651 -22.04 -26.05 12.81
CA VAL A 651 -22.04 -27.40 12.27
C VAL A 651 -21.82 -27.25 10.77
N VAL A 652 -20.71 -27.83 10.27
CA VAL A 652 -20.52 -28.08 8.83
C VAL A 652 -21.81 -28.71 8.33
N ASP A 653 -22.51 -28.05 7.41
CA ASP A 653 -23.76 -28.64 6.95
C ASP A 653 -23.48 -30.03 6.38
N ALA A 654 -24.45 -30.94 6.41
CA ALA A 654 -24.25 -32.28 5.83
C ALA A 654 -24.07 -32.24 4.29
N TYR A 655 -24.09 -31.04 3.70
CA TYR A 655 -23.97 -30.76 2.28
C TYR A 655 -22.58 -30.13 2.01
N GLY A 656 -22.25 -29.68 0.81
CA GLY A 656 -20.98 -28.97 0.56
C GLY A 656 -21.07 -27.46 0.86
N PRO A 657 -19.96 -26.69 0.81
CA PRO A 657 -20.01 -25.22 0.75
C PRO A 657 -20.64 -24.74 -0.57
N ASP A 658 -21.13 -23.50 -0.61
CA ASP A 658 -21.45 -22.84 -1.87
C ASP A 658 -20.17 -22.66 -2.73
N LEU A 659 -20.29 -22.72 -4.06
CA LEU A 659 -19.12 -22.50 -4.94
C LEU A 659 -18.81 -21.02 -5.13
N GLY A 660 -17.53 -20.70 -5.31
CA GLY A 660 -17.05 -19.37 -5.66
C GLY A 660 -16.88 -18.42 -4.47
N TYR A 661 -16.82 -17.13 -4.79
CA TYR A 661 -16.55 -16.05 -3.84
C TYR A 661 -17.69 -15.81 -2.85
N HIS A 662 -17.31 -15.68 -1.59
CA HIS A 662 -18.17 -15.35 -0.47
C HIS A 662 -17.91 -13.91 0.02
N TYR A 663 -18.93 -13.08 -0.02
CA TYR A 663 -18.93 -11.71 0.51
C TYR A 663 -19.05 -11.71 2.04
N ASP A 664 -18.56 -10.66 2.69
CA ASP A 664 -19.12 -10.28 3.99
C ASP A 664 -20.61 -9.99 3.82
N PRO A 665 -21.47 -10.51 4.70
CA PRO A 665 -22.91 -10.41 4.48
C PRO A 665 -23.40 -8.98 4.61
N ILE A 666 -24.26 -8.60 3.66
CA ILE A 666 -25.15 -7.45 3.79
C ILE A 666 -26.54 -8.04 3.97
N ASP A 667 -27.10 -7.98 5.19
CA ASP A 667 -28.45 -8.47 5.44
C ASP A 667 -29.49 -7.55 4.80
N VAL A 668 -29.26 -6.24 4.95
CA VAL A 668 -30.14 -5.20 4.43
C VAL A 668 -29.30 -4.04 3.89
N ALA A 669 -29.64 -3.57 2.69
CA ALA A 669 -29.12 -2.35 2.10
C ALA A 669 -30.20 -1.25 2.16
N LEU A 670 -29.90 -0.13 2.83
CA LEU A 670 -30.81 1.01 3.03
C LEU A 670 -30.37 2.20 2.17
N GLY A 671 -31.28 2.75 1.38
CA GLY A 671 -31.02 3.98 0.62
C GLY A 671 -32.18 4.95 0.66
N ASN A 672 -31.92 6.14 1.20
CA ASN A 672 -32.88 7.20 1.46
C ASN A 672 -34.13 6.70 2.21
N VAL A 673 -33.94 5.82 3.19
CA VAL A 673 -35.05 5.25 3.96
C VAL A 673 -35.51 6.27 4.99
N THR A 674 -36.77 6.72 4.89
CA THR A 674 -37.35 7.70 5.83
C THR A 674 -38.23 7.00 6.85
N VAL A 675 -37.86 7.05 8.13
CA VAL A 675 -38.72 6.61 9.23
C VAL A 675 -39.71 7.73 9.52
N LEU A 676 -40.99 7.49 9.20
CA LEU A 676 -42.02 8.50 9.32
C LEU A 676 -42.29 8.87 10.77
N SER A 677 -42.93 10.03 10.93
CA SER A 677 -43.26 10.58 12.22
C SER A 677 -43.99 9.58 13.13
N ASN A 678 -43.55 9.47 14.39
CA ASN A 678 -44.03 8.51 15.40
C ASN A 678 -43.76 7.01 15.11
N GLN A 679 -42.94 6.67 14.12
CA GLN A 679 -42.53 5.28 13.87
C GLN A 679 -41.14 4.98 14.44
N ALA A 680 -40.84 3.69 14.56
CA ALA A 680 -39.57 3.20 15.06
C ALA A 680 -38.91 2.21 14.07
N LEU A 681 -37.59 2.28 13.96
CA LEU A 681 -36.76 1.29 13.29
C LEU A 681 -35.84 0.61 14.34
N TRP A 682 -35.89 -0.71 14.41
CA TRP A 682 -35.02 -1.50 15.29
C TRP A 682 -34.04 -2.32 14.47
N LEU A 683 -32.76 -2.29 14.85
CA LEU A 683 -31.70 -3.14 14.31
C LEU A 683 -31.31 -4.17 15.37
N ASP A 684 -31.53 -5.45 15.08
CA ASP A 684 -31.26 -6.54 16.00
C ASP A 684 -29.80 -6.96 16.02
N SER A 685 -29.38 -7.57 17.12
CA SER A 685 -28.03 -8.10 17.30
C SER A 685 -27.55 -8.94 16.11
N GLY A 686 -26.34 -8.63 15.64
CA GLY A 686 -25.67 -9.31 14.53
C GLY A 686 -26.09 -8.86 13.12
N VAL A 687 -27.07 -7.96 12.98
CA VAL A 687 -27.48 -7.50 11.64
C VAL A 687 -26.41 -6.62 10.98
N ALA A 688 -26.13 -6.90 9.71
CA ALA A 688 -25.22 -6.14 8.88
C ALA A 688 -25.99 -5.25 7.90
N VAL A 689 -25.86 -3.94 8.07
CA VAL A 689 -26.61 -2.91 7.34
C VAL A 689 -25.68 -2.11 6.46
N ALA A 690 -25.81 -2.28 5.15
CA ALA A 690 -25.17 -1.39 4.18
C ALA A 690 -26.06 -0.18 3.90
N THR A 691 -25.45 0.97 3.64
CA THR A 691 -26.15 2.15 3.11
C THR A 691 -25.71 2.47 1.69
N PHE A 692 -26.58 3.11 0.92
CA PHE A 692 -26.30 3.62 -0.42
C PHE A 692 -27.09 4.91 -0.70
N GLY A 693 -26.77 5.62 -1.79
CA GLY A 693 -27.30 6.97 -2.04
C GLY A 693 -26.69 8.04 -1.12
N ASN A 694 -27.38 9.18 -0.97
CA ASN A 694 -26.94 10.31 -0.15
C ASN A 694 -27.06 10.02 1.35
N VAL A 695 -28.20 9.46 1.79
CA VAL A 695 -28.45 9.16 3.20
C VAL A 695 -28.98 7.75 3.33
N GLY A 696 -28.42 6.94 4.24
CA GLY A 696 -28.96 5.61 4.53
C GLY A 696 -30.35 5.68 5.18
N VAL A 697 -30.42 6.31 6.36
CA VAL A 697 -31.64 6.49 7.15
C VAL A 697 -31.88 7.95 7.52
N ILE A 698 -33.11 8.41 7.31
CA ILE A 698 -33.64 9.73 7.67
C ILE A 698 -34.74 9.53 8.72
N LEU A 699 -34.72 10.30 9.80
CA LEU A 699 -35.74 10.23 10.86
C LEU A 699 -36.62 11.48 10.87
N GLU A 700 -37.93 11.35 10.76
CA GLU A 700 -38.87 12.48 10.91
C GLU A 700 -39.20 12.83 12.37
N ASP A 701 -40.05 13.83 12.58
CA ASP A 701 -40.51 14.27 13.91
C ASP A 701 -41.02 13.10 14.77
N ASN A 702 -40.49 12.99 15.98
CA ASN A 702 -40.80 11.93 16.95
C ASN A 702 -40.53 10.48 16.46
N ALA A 703 -39.82 10.29 15.34
CA ALA A 703 -39.35 8.98 14.91
C ALA A 703 -38.20 8.48 15.80
N SER A 704 -37.97 7.17 15.81
CA SER A 704 -36.85 6.58 16.54
C SER A 704 -36.08 5.51 15.78
N LEU A 705 -34.77 5.44 16.05
CA LEU A 705 -33.88 4.37 15.60
C LEU A 705 -33.16 3.77 16.81
N ALA A 706 -33.21 2.46 16.96
CA ALA A 706 -32.49 1.76 18.02
C ALA A 706 -31.71 0.57 17.47
N ALA A 707 -30.41 0.51 17.74
CA ALA A 707 -29.56 -0.64 17.44
C ALA A 707 -29.20 -1.37 18.73
N ALA A 708 -29.58 -2.64 18.83
CA ALA A 708 -29.46 -3.45 20.04
C ALA A 708 -28.51 -4.63 19.81
N GLY A 709 -27.22 -4.32 19.61
CA GLY A 709 -26.17 -5.33 19.51
C GLY A 709 -25.81 -5.98 20.85
N THR A 710 -24.93 -6.97 20.78
CA THR A 710 -24.21 -7.54 21.93
C THR A 710 -22.72 -7.56 21.64
N ALA A 711 -21.87 -7.77 22.66
CA ALA A 711 -20.42 -7.82 22.50
C ALA A 711 -19.95 -8.89 21.50
N ASP A 712 -20.63 -10.04 21.44
CA ASP A 712 -20.36 -11.14 20.51
C ASP A 712 -21.03 -11.00 19.14
N LYS A 713 -22.14 -10.25 19.08
CA LYS A 713 -22.94 -10.03 17.87
C LYS A 713 -23.32 -8.55 17.74
N PRO A 714 -22.35 -7.69 17.44
CA PRO A 714 -22.60 -6.28 17.26
C PRO A 714 -23.44 -6.02 16.00
N VAL A 715 -24.14 -4.88 15.97
CA VAL A 715 -24.76 -4.38 14.73
C VAL A 715 -23.67 -3.74 13.88
N ALA A 716 -23.52 -4.14 12.62
CA ALA A 716 -22.56 -3.53 11.70
C ALA A 716 -23.29 -2.55 10.76
N ILE A 717 -22.80 -1.32 10.68
CA ILE A 717 -23.35 -0.26 9.83
C ILE A 717 -22.22 0.33 8.99
N PHE A 718 -22.36 0.27 7.67
CA PHE A 718 -21.30 0.64 6.73
C PHE A 718 -21.89 1.05 5.39
N ARG A 719 -21.05 1.52 4.47
CA ARG A 719 -21.47 1.84 3.10
C ARG A 719 -21.25 0.65 2.18
N TYR A 720 -22.15 0.44 1.21
CA TYR A 720 -22.15 -0.71 0.29
C TYR A 720 -20.79 -1.00 -0.38
N ASN A 721 -20.04 0.05 -0.69
CA ASN A 721 -18.75 0.02 -1.36
C ASN A 721 -17.61 -0.54 -0.48
N SER A 722 -17.89 -0.87 0.78
CA SER A 722 -16.99 -1.59 1.70
C SER A 722 -17.08 -3.11 1.55
N VAL A 723 -18.03 -3.60 0.74
CA VAL A 723 -18.27 -5.03 0.49
C VAL A 723 -18.38 -5.32 -1.01
N GLN A 724 -19.11 -4.48 -1.73
CA GLN A 724 -19.40 -4.70 -3.14
C GLN A 724 -18.26 -4.21 -4.04
N GLU A 725 -17.97 -4.98 -5.08
CA GLU A 725 -16.71 -4.89 -5.83
C GLU A 725 -16.69 -3.81 -6.91
N GLN A 726 -17.85 -3.38 -7.44
CA GLN A 726 -17.88 -2.45 -8.57
C GLN A 726 -17.62 -1.00 -8.12
N SER A 727 -16.76 -0.30 -8.86
CA SER A 727 -16.57 1.17 -8.79
C SER A 727 -17.75 1.93 -9.41
N THR A 728 -18.97 1.63 -8.95
CA THR A 728 -20.21 2.26 -9.43
C THR A 728 -20.93 2.91 -8.26
N ASN A 729 -21.44 4.13 -8.47
CA ASN A 729 -22.30 4.79 -7.49
C ASN A 729 -23.67 4.09 -7.42
N TRP A 730 -23.94 3.42 -6.30
CA TRP A 730 -25.26 2.86 -6.04
C TRP A 730 -26.17 3.94 -5.47
N GLY A 731 -27.12 4.38 -6.29
CA GLY A 731 -27.93 5.56 -6.03
C GLY A 731 -27.21 6.84 -6.44
N ALA A 732 -27.96 7.88 -6.77
CA ALA A 732 -27.37 9.18 -7.07
C ALA A 732 -26.78 9.79 -5.79
N THR A 733 -25.51 10.19 -5.83
CA THR A 733 -24.87 10.95 -4.77
C THR A 733 -24.53 12.36 -5.23
N ALA A 734 -25.19 13.35 -4.65
CA ALA A 734 -24.91 14.76 -4.90
C ALA A 734 -24.01 15.37 -3.82
N TYR A 735 -23.98 14.76 -2.63
CA TYR A 735 -23.29 15.25 -1.45
C TYR A 735 -22.40 14.16 -0.84
N GLU A 736 -21.57 14.57 0.13
CA GLU A 736 -20.89 13.62 0.99
C GLU A 736 -21.95 12.75 1.71
N PRO A 737 -21.85 11.41 1.61
CA PRO A 737 -22.91 10.53 2.10
C PRO A 737 -22.94 10.51 3.63
N SER A 738 -24.13 10.28 4.17
CA SER A 738 -24.35 10.02 5.60
C SER A 738 -25.00 8.66 5.80
N LEU A 739 -24.56 7.87 6.78
CA LEU A 739 -25.28 6.64 7.13
C LEU A 739 -26.62 6.98 7.79
N ILE A 740 -26.62 7.97 8.69
CA ILE A 740 -27.78 8.34 9.52
C ILE A 740 -27.85 9.86 9.67
N ALA A 741 -29.04 10.43 9.40
CA ALA A 741 -29.31 11.86 9.56
C ALA A 741 -30.60 12.13 10.33
N GLY A 742 -30.69 13.31 10.97
CA GLY A 742 -31.88 13.77 11.70
C GLY A 742 -33.03 14.23 10.81
N ALA A 743 -33.96 15.03 11.35
CA ALA A 743 -35.11 15.51 10.58
C ALA A 743 -34.69 16.45 9.45
N PRO A 744 -35.11 16.24 8.19
CA PRO A 744 -34.61 16.99 7.03
C PRO A 744 -35.22 18.40 6.90
N HIS A 745 -35.72 18.97 7.99
CA HIS A 745 -36.37 20.28 8.06
C HIS A 745 -36.26 20.83 9.48
N ALA A 746 -36.50 22.14 9.62
CA ALA A 746 -36.68 22.73 10.94
C ALA A 746 -37.95 22.17 11.59
N PRO A 747 -37.92 21.74 12.87
CA PRO A 747 -39.07 21.11 13.52
C PRO A 747 -40.28 22.03 13.46
N THR A 748 -41.36 21.56 12.82
CA THR A 748 -42.65 22.28 12.79
C THR A 748 -43.42 22.07 14.09
N THR A 749 -43.12 20.96 14.78
CA THR A 749 -43.56 20.59 16.11
C THR A 749 -42.31 20.39 16.97
N ASN A 750 -42.30 20.84 18.23
CA ASN A 750 -41.12 20.77 19.13
C ASN A 750 -40.68 19.32 19.52
N THR A 751 -40.78 18.35 18.61
CA THR A 751 -40.54 16.93 18.84
C THR A 751 -39.54 16.34 17.85
N PRO A 752 -38.24 16.66 17.94
CA PRO A 752 -37.22 16.06 17.06
C PRO A 752 -37.04 14.55 17.33
N PRO A 753 -36.49 13.79 16.36
CA PRO A 753 -36.28 12.33 16.46
C PRO A 753 -35.25 11.91 17.51
N SER A 754 -35.13 10.61 17.77
CA SER A 754 -34.15 10.05 18.70
C SER A 754 -33.44 8.80 18.15
N ALA A 755 -32.15 8.67 18.41
CA ALA A 755 -31.37 7.50 18.04
C ALA A 755 -30.56 6.95 19.24
N ASP A 756 -30.56 5.64 19.43
CA ASP A 756 -29.87 4.93 20.51
C ASP A 756 -29.11 3.72 19.95
N PHE A 757 -27.79 3.70 20.14
CA PHE A 757 -26.91 2.66 19.64
C PHE A 757 -26.21 1.98 20.80
N ARG A 758 -26.30 0.66 20.82
CA ARG A 758 -25.56 -0.19 21.74
C ARG A 758 -24.86 -1.32 21.01
N PHE A 759 -23.57 -1.56 21.34
CA PHE A 759 -22.74 -2.58 20.67
C PHE A 759 -22.87 -2.49 19.15
N SER A 760 -22.71 -1.28 18.61
CA SER A 760 -22.81 -0.99 17.19
C SER A 760 -21.45 -0.60 16.64
N ARG A 761 -21.11 -1.10 15.46
CA ARG A 761 -19.85 -0.82 14.76
C ARG A 761 -20.13 -0.07 13.47
N PHE A 762 -19.57 1.12 13.37
CA PHE A 762 -19.64 1.97 12.18
C PHE A 762 -18.33 1.91 11.42
N TYR A 763 -18.38 1.62 10.12
CA TYR A 763 -17.18 1.52 9.28
C TYR A 763 -17.23 2.49 8.11
N GLY A 764 -16.12 3.23 7.94
CA GLY A 764 -15.92 4.23 6.90
C GLY A 764 -14.58 4.02 6.18
N LEU A 765 -14.48 4.56 4.97
CA LEU A 765 -13.34 4.36 4.08
C LEU A 765 -12.64 5.69 3.77
N GLY A 766 -11.32 5.75 3.95
CA GLY A 766 -10.44 6.84 3.50
C GLY A 766 -10.73 8.19 4.15
N GLY A 767 -11.35 8.19 5.34
CA GLY A 767 -11.77 9.40 6.06
C GLY A 767 -13.00 10.12 5.47
N TYR A 768 -13.66 9.53 4.47
CA TYR A 768 -14.77 10.14 3.73
C TYR A 768 -16.15 9.63 4.19
N GLY A 769 -17.16 10.50 4.17
CA GLY A 769 -18.54 10.19 4.56
C GLY A 769 -18.79 10.32 6.06
N TYR A 770 -20.03 10.66 6.41
CA TYR A 770 -20.48 10.75 7.79
C TYR A 770 -21.11 9.43 8.26
N HIS A 771 -20.68 8.92 9.41
CA HIS A 771 -21.42 7.91 10.15
C HIS A 771 -22.74 8.49 10.66
N ILE A 772 -22.63 9.65 11.29
CA ILE A 772 -23.74 10.38 11.90
C ILE A 772 -23.59 11.86 11.54
N TYR A 773 -24.66 12.42 11.01
CA TYR A 773 -24.75 13.84 10.69
C TYR A 773 -25.93 14.48 11.43
N THR A 774 -25.63 15.45 12.30
CA THR A 774 -26.62 16.23 13.04
C THR A 774 -26.29 17.72 12.95
N GLU A 775 -27.32 18.56 12.97
CA GLU A 775 -27.21 20.02 12.96
C GLU A 775 -28.16 20.66 13.99
N ASN A 776 -28.06 21.99 14.19
CA ASN A 776 -28.80 22.73 15.23
C ASN A 776 -30.11 23.37 14.74
N SER A 777 -30.50 23.17 13.49
CA SER A 777 -31.73 23.72 12.89
C SER A 777 -32.43 22.66 12.06
N TRP A 778 -31.81 22.27 10.95
CA TRP A 778 -32.17 21.09 10.17
C TRP A 778 -31.34 19.91 10.66
N TRP A 779 -31.70 18.69 10.30
CA TRP A 779 -31.06 17.44 10.75
C TRP A 779 -30.95 17.33 12.28
N LEU A 780 -31.90 17.93 13.00
CA LEU A 780 -31.89 17.99 14.44
C LEU A 780 -32.25 16.63 15.05
N MET A 781 -31.61 16.30 16.17
CA MET A 781 -31.99 15.19 17.04
C MET A 781 -32.40 15.73 18.42
N ARG A 782 -33.38 15.09 19.05
CA ARG A 782 -33.72 15.30 20.46
C ARG A 782 -32.73 14.54 21.34
N GLN A 783 -32.41 13.32 20.95
CA GLN A 783 -31.48 12.47 21.67
C GLN A 783 -30.64 11.64 20.70
N LEU A 784 -29.34 11.59 20.96
CA LEU A 784 -28.41 10.68 20.32
C LEU A 784 -27.56 10.00 21.41
N ARG A 785 -27.62 8.68 21.51
CA ARG A 785 -26.85 7.91 22.49
C ARG A 785 -26.02 6.84 21.81
N LEU A 786 -24.73 6.81 22.13
CA LEU A 786 -23.81 5.75 21.75
C LEU A 786 -23.19 5.17 23.01
N ARG A 787 -23.38 3.86 23.21
CA ARG A 787 -22.81 3.14 24.33
C ARG A 787 -22.22 1.81 23.89
N ASP A 788 -21.00 1.51 24.32
CA ASP A 788 -20.33 0.25 23.97
C ASP A 788 -20.12 0.11 22.44
N CYS A 789 -19.98 1.23 21.71
CA CYS A 789 -19.90 1.26 20.25
C CYS A 789 -18.48 1.49 19.73
N GLU A 790 -18.25 1.12 18.47
CA GLU A 790 -17.01 1.41 17.75
C GLU A 790 -17.32 2.22 16.49
N LEU A 791 -16.53 3.26 16.24
CA LEU A 791 -16.54 4.00 14.98
C LEU A 791 -15.13 3.96 14.40
N TRP A 792 -15.04 3.50 13.16
CA TRP A 792 -13.79 3.34 12.44
C TRP A 792 -13.78 4.17 11.16
N GLY A 793 -12.76 5.00 10.98
CA GLY A 793 -12.68 5.90 9.82
C GLY A 793 -13.83 6.93 9.81
N GLY A 794 -14.04 7.55 8.65
CA GLY A 794 -15.16 8.45 8.38
C GLY A 794 -15.24 9.67 9.32
N LYS A 795 -16.42 10.31 9.32
CA LYS A 795 -16.71 11.53 10.08
C LYS A 795 -17.92 11.32 11.01
N ALA A 796 -17.95 12.02 12.14
CA ALA A 796 -19.14 12.10 12.97
C ALA A 796 -19.35 13.54 13.45
N GLN A 797 -20.55 14.07 13.22
CA GLN A 797 -20.93 15.40 13.69
C GLN A 797 -22.01 15.31 14.77
N PHE A 798 -21.69 15.93 15.91
CA PHE A 798 -22.51 16.00 17.11
C PHE A 798 -22.89 17.46 17.37
N SER A 799 -24.05 17.87 16.85
CA SER A 799 -24.60 19.22 16.93
C SER A 799 -26.04 19.19 17.45
N GLY A 800 -26.52 20.33 17.93
CA GLY A 800 -27.90 20.45 18.38
C GLY A 800 -28.20 21.73 19.14
N THR A 801 -29.41 21.80 19.68
CA THR A 801 -29.90 22.90 20.52
C THR A 801 -29.78 22.55 22.00
N THR A 802 -30.15 23.46 22.89
CA THR A 802 -30.15 23.20 24.34
C THR A 802 -31.13 22.10 24.78
N ALA A 803 -32.06 21.69 23.90
CA ALA A 803 -32.96 20.56 24.12
C ALA A 803 -32.39 19.23 23.57
N THR A 804 -31.31 19.27 22.81
CA THR A 804 -30.65 18.09 22.25
C THR A 804 -29.72 17.46 23.29
N THR A 805 -29.88 16.17 23.55
CA THR A 805 -28.97 15.41 24.43
C THR A 805 -28.11 14.45 23.62
N ILE A 806 -26.79 14.54 23.77
CA ILE A 806 -25.80 13.67 23.16
C ILE A 806 -25.03 12.96 24.27
N GLY A 807 -25.15 11.63 24.32
CA GLY A 807 -24.47 10.79 25.30
C GLY A 807 -23.51 9.81 24.64
N LEU A 808 -22.23 9.91 24.98
CA LEU A 808 -21.17 9.01 24.54
C LEU A 808 -20.55 8.33 25.76
N ALA A 809 -20.76 7.03 25.92
CA ALA A 809 -20.20 6.26 27.04
C ALA A 809 -19.54 4.97 26.57
N ASN A 810 -18.29 4.72 26.97
CA ASN A 810 -17.61 3.44 26.67
C ASN A 810 -17.53 3.14 25.17
N ASN A 811 -17.09 4.11 24.36
CA ASN A 811 -16.96 3.93 22.91
C ASN A 811 -15.51 4.03 22.45
N LEU A 812 -15.22 3.35 21.34
CA LEU A 812 -13.96 3.47 20.60
C LEU A 812 -14.19 4.30 19.33
N PHE A 813 -13.47 5.40 19.20
CA PHE A 813 -13.37 6.20 17.98
C PHE A 813 -11.97 6.00 17.40
N GLY A 814 -11.84 5.03 16.49
CA GLY A 814 -10.59 4.71 15.80
C GLY A 814 -10.51 5.42 14.46
N ARG A 815 -9.52 6.31 14.28
CA ARG A 815 -9.31 7.03 13.00
C ARG A 815 -10.56 7.81 12.54
N THR A 816 -11.40 8.29 13.46
CA THR A 816 -12.61 9.05 13.12
C THR A 816 -12.37 10.55 13.25
N ALA A 817 -12.92 11.34 12.33
CA ALA A 817 -12.97 12.80 12.46
C ALA A 817 -14.28 13.24 13.13
N ASN A 818 -14.20 13.57 14.41
CA ASN A 818 -15.31 13.98 15.24
C ASN A 818 -15.39 15.51 15.36
N LYS A 819 -16.58 16.05 15.12
CA LYS A 819 -16.90 17.46 15.35
C LYS A 819 -18.03 17.58 16.37
N PHE A 820 -17.73 18.22 17.50
CA PHE A 820 -18.71 18.62 18.51
C PHE A 820 -18.99 20.10 18.33
N TYR A 821 -20.24 20.48 18.11
CA TYR A 821 -20.57 21.80 17.57
C TYR A 821 -21.76 22.44 18.33
N VAL A 822 -21.70 23.77 18.50
CA VAL A 822 -22.83 24.62 18.95
C VAL A 822 -23.12 24.47 20.45
N TRP A 823 -24.32 24.08 20.86
CA TRP A 823 -24.79 24.10 22.26
C TRP A 823 -25.77 22.97 22.65
N PRO A 824 -25.56 21.71 22.23
CA PRO A 824 -26.27 20.58 22.79
C PRO A 824 -25.89 20.36 24.26
N ILE A 825 -26.66 19.51 24.96
CA ILE A 825 -26.22 18.88 26.20
C ILE A 825 -25.36 17.67 25.82
N LEU A 826 -24.03 17.76 26.01
CA LEU A 826 -23.05 16.72 25.70
C LEU A 826 -22.55 16.06 26.99
N SER A 827 -22.53 14.73 27.00
CA SER A 827 -21.90 13.91 28.04
C SER A 827 -21.02 12.86 27.39
N ALA A 828 -19.69 12.98 27.52
CA ALA A 828 -18.70 12.07 27.00
C ALA A 828 -17.87 11.45 28.14
N TYR A 829 -18.04 10.15 28.35
CA TYR A 829 -17.42 9.38 29.43
C TYR A 829 -16.74 8.11 28.96
N ASN A 830 -15.54 7.81 29.47
CA ASN A 830 -14.87 6.52 29.26
C ASN A 830 -14.76 6.16 27.77
N ASN A 831 -14.42 7.12 26.89
CA ASN A 831 -14.23 6.83 25.47
C ASN A 831 -12.74 6.87 25.11
N LEU A 832 -12.33 5.99 24.20
CA LEU A 832 -11.02 6.01 23.56
C LEU A 832 -11.13 6.67 22.18
N PHE A 833 -10.46 7.81 22.02
CA PHE A 833 -10.23 8.47 20.75
C PHE A 833 -8.81 8.15 20.28
N TRP A 834 -8.67 7.21 19.36
CA TRP A 834 -7.39 6.74 18.85
C TRP A 834 -7.18 7.20 17.40
N GLY A 835 -6.13 7.98 17.14
CA GLY A 835 -5.92 8.62 15.83
C GLY A 835 -7.04 9.62 15.48
N GLY A 836 -7.18 9.92 14.18
CA GLY A 836 -8.24 10.82 13.69
C GLY A 836 -8.18 12.24 14.27
N SER A 837 -9.34 12.86 14.45
CA SER A 837 -9.42 14.22 15.03
C SER A 837 -10.67 14.45 15.87
N ASN A 838 -10.56 15.33 16.85
CA ASN A 838 -11.63 15.73 17.75
C ASN A 838 -11.64 17.26 17.87
N ARG A 839 -12.70 17.89 17.34
CA ARG A 839 -12.88 19.35 17.38
C ARG A 839 -14.05 19.71 18.27
N PHE A 840 -13.77 20.42 19.36
CA PHE A 840 -14.77 20.92 20.30
C PHE A 840 -15.03 22.41 20.06
N GLU A 841 -16.13 22.74 19.38
CA GLU A 841 -16.47 24.10 18.96
C GLU A 841 -17.76 24.56 19.67
N ARG A 842 -17.63 25.10 20.89
CA ARG A 842 -18.76 25.49 21.75
C ARG A 842 -19.03 26.99 21.64
N PHE A 843 -20.09 27.38 20.91
CA PHE A 843 -20.39 28.80 20.63
C PHE A 843 -21.47 29.43 21.52
N SER A 844 -21.89 28.77 22.60
CA SER A 844 -22.77 29.36 23.62
C SER A 844 -22.48 28.79 25.02
N THR A 845 -22.78 29.58 26.06
CA THR A 845 -22.79 29.11 27.46
C THR A 845 -24.03 28.27 27.78
N ALA A 846 -25.05 28.32 26.92
CA ALA A 846 -26.20 27.44 26.98
C ALA A 846 -25.83 26.01 26.54
N GLY A 847 -26.56 25.00 26.99
CA GLY A 847 -26.20 23.59 26.78
C GLY A 847 -24.98 23.19 27.63
N THR A 848 -25.03 22.05 28.32
CA THR A 848 -23.94 21.64 29.21
C THR A 848 -23.04 20.63 28.50
N TRP A 849 -21.74 20.86 28.48
CA TRP A 849 -20.76 19.92 27.94
C TRP A 849 -19.90 19.35 29.08
N THR A 850 -19.88 18.04 29.20
CA THR A 850 -19.10 17.30 30.19
C THR A 850 -18.29 16.21 29.51
N VAL A 851 -16.97 16.29 29.60
CA VAL A 851 -16.00 15.39 28.94
C VAL A 851 -15.04 14.84 29.99
N LEU A 852 -15.35 13.67 30.55
CA LEU A 852 -14.62 13.07 31.67
C LEU A 852 -14.17 11.63 31.36
N ASP A 853 -13.09 11.16 31.97
CA ASP A 853 -12.66 9.76 31.91
C ASP A 853 -12.29 9.24 30.50
N ASN A 854 -12.05 10.12 29.51
CA ASN A 854 -11.73 9.74 28.14
C ASN A 854 -10.22 9.66 27.90
N ALA A 855 -9.78 8.82 26.96
CA ALA A 855 -8.41 8.78 26.48
C ALA A 855 -8.31 9.34 25.06
N PHE A 856 -7.42 10.30 24.85
CA PHE A 856 -7.05 10.85 23.54
C PHE A 856 -5.65 10.35 23.19
N HIS A 857 -5.53 9.48 22.19
CA HIS A 857 -4.29 8.82 21.81
C HIS A 857 -3.92 9.17 20.36
N GLU A 858 -2.82 9.91 20.18
CA GLU A 858 -2.31 10.37 18.87
C GLU A 858 -3.38 10.96 17.93
N THR A 859 -4.31 11.72 18.51
CA THR A 859 -5.42 12.38 17.82
C THR A 859 -5.18 13.88 17.72
N VAL A 860 -5.60 14.48 16.61
CA VAL A 860 -5.64 15.94 16.49
C VAL A 860 -6.76 16.46 17.38
N LEU A 861 -6.42 17.20 18.43
CA LEU A 861 -7.38 17.69 19.41
C LEU A 861 -7.40 19.23 19.44
N THR A 862 -8.59 19.81 19.27
CA THR A 862 -8.79 21.26 19.41
C THR A 862 -10.03 21.58 20.23
N ASN A 863 -10.00 22.66 21.00
CA ASN A 863 -11.17 23.26 21.62
C ASN A 863 -11.20 24.78 21.40
N THR A 864 -12.37 25.31 21.04
CA THR A 864 -12.56 26.74 20.73
C THR A 864 -13.95 27.18 21.20
N GLY A 865 -14.06 28.46 21.60
CA GLY A 865 -15.29 29.05 22.11
C GLY A 865 -15.35 29.05 23.64
N TYR A 866 -16.54 28.84 24.19
CA TYR A 866 -16.78 28.90 25.64
C TYR A 866 -16.22 27.66 26.36
N ALA A 867 -15.65 27.88 27.55
CA ALA A 867 -15.13 26.81 28.41
C ALA A 867 -16.24 25.83 28.82
N PHE A 868 -15.89 24.55 29.02
CA PHE A 868 -16.81 23.48 29.42
C PHE A 868 -16.17 22.56 30.45
N THR A 869 -16.94 21.66 31.05
CA THR A 869 -16.44 20.76 32.10
C THR A 869 -15.65 19.63 31.46
N HIS A 870 -14.36 19.55 31.74
CA HIS A 870 -13.53 18.40 31.41
C HIS A 870 -12.52 18.17 32.54
N ASN A 871 -12.20 16.90 32.82
CA ASN A 871 -11.28 16.46 33.88
C ASN A 871 -11.09 14.93 33.80
N HIS A 872 -10.10 14.38 34.50
CA HIS A 872 -9.80 12.93 34.53
C HIS A 872 -9.65 12.31 33.13
N ASN A 873 -9.17 13.08 32.14
CA ASN A 873 -8.90 12.55 30.82
C ASN A 873 -7.42 12.16 30.69
N ALA A 874 -7.12 11.22 29.80
CA ALA A 874 -5.77 10.82 29.44
C ALA A 874 -5.38 11.39 28.07
N TYR A 875 -4.13 11.85 27.96
CA TYR A 875 -3.51 12.37 26.75
C TYR A 875 -2.26 11.54 26.44
N LEU A 876 -2.35 10.68 25.43
CA LEU A 876 -1.40 9.62 25.14
C LEU A 876 -0.67 9.87 23.82
N GLY A 877 0.66 9.88 23.88
CA GLY A 877 1.55 10.06 22.72
C GLY A 877 2.46 11.28 22.83
N THR A 878 3.64 11.19 22.23
CA THR A 878 4.74 12.17 22.37
C THR A 878 4.31 13.61 22.07
N ASN A 879 3.43 13.81 21.09
CA ASN A 879 2.96 15.14 20.67
C ASN A 879 1.44 15.32 20.86
N GLN A 880 0.81 14.56 21.75
CA GLN A 880 -0.63 14.66 21.99
C GLN A 880 -0.99 16.01 22.62
N ALA A 881 -1.87 16.77 21.96
CA ALA A 881 -2.44 18.01 22.48
C ALA A 881 -3.50 17.73 23.56
N TRP A 882 -3.76 18.74 24.41
CA TRP A 882 -4.67 18.66 25.56
C TRP A 882 -5.84 19.62 25.40
N LEU A 883 -6.95 19.35 26.10
CA LEU A 883 -7.99 20.36 26.28
C LEU A 883 -7.48 21.44 27.22
N THR A 884 -7.67 22.70 26.84
CA THR A 884 -7.22 23.84 27.65
C THR A 884 -8.39 24.56 28.33
N PRO A 885 -8.25 24.99 29.60
CA PRO A 885 -7.08 24.82 30.48
C PRO A 885 -6.97 23.40 31.06
N THR A 886 -5.76 22.92 31.35
CA THR A 886 -5.51 21.58 31.92
C THR A 886 -5.98 21.46 33.37
N ASN A 887 -6.36 20.26 33.82
CA ASN A 887 -6.75 19.99 35.21
C ASN A 887 -5.78 19.04 35.91
N ALA A 888 -5.74 19.10 37.24
CA ALA A 888 -4.82 18.30 38.05
C ALA A 888 -5.10 16.79 38.01
N SER A 889 -6.34 16.36 37.69
CA SER A 889 -6.66 14.94 37.53
C SER A 889 -6.47 14.43 36.11
N ASP A 890 -6.11 15.28 35.14
CA ASP A 890 -5.76 14.84 33.80
C ASP A 890 -4.39 14.14 33.81
N ILE A 891 -4.23 13.10 32.99
CA ILE A 891 -3.02 12.29 32.90
C ILE A 891 -2.41 12.45 31.52
N TYR A 892 -1.09 12.62 31.46
CA TYR A 892 -0.35 12.57 30.19
C TYR A 892 0.77 11.56 30.24
N LEU A 893 0.88 10.79 29.16
CA LEU A 893 1.90 9.79 28.96
C LEU A 893 2.43 9.94 27.54
N SER A 894 3.74 10.16 27.39
CA SER A 894 4.39 10.26 26.08
C SER A 894 4.28 8.95 25.26
N SER A 895 4.00 7.83 25.92
CA SER A 895 3.75 6.54 25.31
C SER A 895 2.78 5.73 26.18
N PHE A 896 1.88 4.96 25.56
CA PHE A 896 1.02 4.02 26.25
C PHE A 896 0.88 2.74 25.43
N ALA A 897 1.10 1.59 26.06
CA ALA A 897 1.05 0.30 25.40
C ALA A 897 -0.30 -0.38 25.64
N TYR A 898 -0.90 -0.88 24.57
CA TYR A 898 -2.05 -1.76 24.63
C TYR A 898 -1.64 -3.23 24.54
N ALA A 899 -2.55 -4.11 24.94
CA ALA A 899 -2.50 -5.55 24.79
C ALA A 899 -3.67 -6.01 23.91
N ILE A 900 -3.47 -7.11 23.21
CA ILE A 900 -4.54 -7.81 22.49
C ILE A 900 -5.31 -8.64 23.49
N GLY A 901 -6.64 -8.47 23.50
CA GLY A 901 -7.55 -9.28 24.28
C GLY A 901 -8.70 -9.83 23.43
N PRO A 902 -9.68 -10.50 24.04
CA PRO A 902 -10.70 -11.28 23.33
C PRO A 902 -11.57 -10.48 22.36
N LEU A 903 -11.80 -9.18 22.62
CA LEU A 903 -12.68 -8.33 21.82
C LEU A 903 -11.95 -7.24 21.01
N GLY A 904 -10.61 -7.21 21.04
CA GLY A 904 -9.84 -6.22 20.29
C GLY A 904 -8.46 -5.92 20.86
N GLN A 905 -7.82 -4.90 20.30
CA GLN A 905 -6.41 -4.58 20.54
C GLN A 905 -6.17 -3.45 21.57
N PHE A 906 -7.21 -2.93 22.21
CA PHE A 906 -7.13 -1.76 23.08
C PHE A 906 -7.27 -2.09 24.57
N TYR A 907 -6.95 -3.32 24.97
CA TYR A 907 -6.81 -3.62 26.40
C TYR A 907 -5.53 -2.96 26.93
N HIS A 908 -5.50 -2.55 28.19
CA HIS A 908 -4.33 -1.92 28.80
C HIS A 908 -3.26 -2.98 29.11
N ALA A 909 -2.06 -2.79 28.54
CA ALA A 909 -0.87 -3.51 29.00
C ALA A 909 -0.24 -2.82 30.23
N ALA A 910 -0.46 -1.52 30.38
CA ALA A 910 0.06 -0.69 31.47
C ALA A 910 -1.03 -0.36 32.52
N THR A 911 -0.63 -0.11 33.76
CA THR A 911 -1.57 0.17 34.87
C THR A 911 -1.81 1.66 35.11
N ASN A 912 -1.17 2.55 34.35
CA ASN A 912 -1.18 4.00 34.58
C ASN A 912 -2.57 4.64 34.57
N LEU A 913 -3.53 4.06 33.83
CA LEU A 913 -4.89 4.57 33.67
C LEU A 913 -5.92 3.80 34.49
N VAL A 914 -5.48 2.80 35.26
CA VAL A 914 -6.36 1.94 36.06
C VAL A 914 -6.74 2.64 37.37
N ASN A 915 -8.04 2.68 37.69
CA ASN A 915 -8.65 3.34 38.84
C ASN A 915 -8.33 4.84 38.92
N LYS A 916 -8.30 5.53 37.78
CA LYS A 916 -7.93 6.95 37.68
C LYS A 916 -9.07 7.88 37.27
N GLY A 917 -10.25 7.36 36.99
CA GLY A 917 -11.40 8.16 36.58
C GLY A 917 -12.09 8.90 37.72
N SER A 918 -13.20 9.54 37.37
CA SER A 918 -13.91 10.53 38.19
C SER A 918 -14.97 9.95 39.12
N ARG A 919 -15.31 8.66 38.99
CA ARG A 919 -16.44 8.01 39.67
C ARG A 919 -16.26 6.50 39.83
N ASN A 920 -17.09 5.87 40.65
CA ASN A 920 -17.09 4.41 40.81
C ASN A 920 -17.69 3.69 39.59
N ALA A 921 -17.14 2.53 39.24
CA ALA A 921 -17.56 1.72 38.10
C ALA A 921 -19.02 1.28 38.19
N GLU A 922 -19.53 0.96 39.38
CA GLU A 922 -20.96 0.68 39.57
C GLU A 922 -21.85 1.86 39.14
N THR A 923 -21.49 3.08 39.56
CA THR A 923 -22.25 4.29 39.21
C THR A 923 -22.14 4.69 37.73
N ALA A 924 -21.03 4.31 37.08
CA ALA A 924 -20.85 4.45 35.64
C ALA A 924 -21.57 3.36 34.82
N GLY A 925 -22.09 2.32 35.48
CA GLY A 925 -22.61 1.11 34.83
C GLY A 925 -21.52 0.25 34.18
N LEU A 926 -20.30 0.32 34.70
CA LEU A 926 -19.10 -0.39 34.24
C LEU A 926 -18.66 -1.53 35.18
N TYR A 927 -19.46 -1.90 36.19
CA TYR A 927 -19.12 -2.94 37.19
C TYR A 927 -18.63 -4.28 36.58
N HIS A 928 -19.18 -4.68 35.43
CA HIS A 928 -18.82 -5.93 34.76
C HIS A 928 -17.79 -5.78 33.63
N TYR A 929 -17.27 -4.57 33.40
CA TYR A 929 -16.32 -4.26 32.32
C TYR A 929 -14.89 -4.44 32.79
N THR A 930 -13.94 -4.32 31.87
CA THR A 930 -12.52 -4.39 32.16
C THR A 930 -11.71 -3.79 31.02
N VAL A 931 -10.61 -3.13 31.35
CA VAL A 931 -9.57 -2.78 30.37
C VAL A 931 -8.47 -3.84 30.32
N ARG A 932 -8.52 -4.90 31.13
CA ARG A 932 -7.41 -5.88 31.25
C ARG A 932 -7.61 -7.07 30.34
N ALA A 933 -6.53 -7.51 29.69
CA ALA A 933 -6.56 -8.67 28.79
C ALA A 933 -6.95 -9.97 29.52
N ASP A 934 -6.66 -10.08 30.82
CA ASP A 934 -7.03 -11.22 31.68
C ASP A 934 -8.51 -11.31 32.04
N GLN A 935 -9.34 -10.36 31.57
CA GLN A 935 -10.78 -10.27 31.79
C GLN A 935 -11.21 -10.06 33.26
N THR A 936 -10.32 -9.58 34.12
CA THR A 936 -10.67 -9.23 35.51
C THR A 936 -11.65 -8.05 35.54
N LYS A 937 -12.86 -8.27 36.04
CA LYS A 937 -13.92 -7.25 36.14
C LYS A 937 -13.52 -6.06 37.03
N GLU A 938 -14.04 -4.89 36.70
CA GLU A 938 -13.83 -3.64 37.43
C GLU A 938 -14.47 -3.68 38.83
N THR A 939 -15.67 -4.24 38.96
CA THR A 939 -16.45 -4.30 40.20
C THR A 939 -16.81 -2.90 40.74
N ASN A 940 -16.47 -2.57 42.00
CA ASN A 940 -16.85 -1.34 42.68
C ASN A 940 -15.68 -0.35 42.85
N SER A 941 -14.58 -0.55 42.13
CA SER A 941 -13.46 0.39 42.09
C SER A 941 -13.83 1.70 41.37
N THR A 942 -12.93 2.67 41.42
CA THR A 942 -12.98 3.85 40.55
C THR A 942 -12.81 3.42 39.08
N VAL A 943 -13.55 4.01 38.14
CA VAL A 943 -13.43 3.63 36.72
C VAL A 943 -12.01 3.84 36.20
N ASP A 944 -11.61 2.99 35.27
CA ASP A 944 -10.44 3.18 34.43
C ASP A 944 -10.70 4.32 33.40
N ILE A 945 -9.64 5.01 32.98
CA ILE A 945 -9.71 6.05 31.93
C ILE A 945 -9.49 5.39 30.57
N GLY A 946 -10.34 5.75 29.59
CA GLY A 946 -10.23 5.29 28.20
C GLY A 946 -11.25 4.23 27.85
#